data_AF-A0A2V6YCV4-F1
#
_entry.id   AF-A0A2V6YCV4-F1
#
_cell.length_a   1.000
_cell.length_b   1.000
_cell.length_c   1.000
_cell.angle_alpha   90.00
_cell.angle_beta   90.00
_cell.angle_gamma   90.00
#
_symmetry.space_group_name_H-M   'P 1'
#
loop_
_entity.id
_entity.type
_entity.pdbx_description
1 polymer ?
#
loop_
_entity_poly.entity_id
_entity_poly.type
_entity_poly.pdbx_seq_one_letter_code
_entity_poly.pdbx_strand_id
1 'polypeptide(L)'
;MAVPPQQLPHPRPPRPRLPRWLRVALIAIGGLTLLAGSAVGVAALWAFTILPRSLPSVTALETLQPIQGSRIYDDNDELLSELHVERRIFVPLAQIPLTLRDAIIATEDRRFYSHWGLDPIGIARAIVQNYRRGRIVEGGSTITQQLTKVLFLTADKSLERKLKEAVLSLELERRYSKDRILEMYLNQVYFGHGAYGVEAAARTYFGKSVSELTVREAALLAGLPRAPSSYSPFDRGDAAKRRRDVVLRRMVEYGALKDEEAKQLARSDLGLIPPERRRTTGQYFLDYVQQTLEAKYGADLVFKGGLSIYTTLNPSLQLAAEQAMREGLKALEGRAAKARPGENPEGAIVTIEAQTGYVKAMVGGYDFLRSEFNRAVQAKRQPGSAFKPFIYIAALEAGFTPATRIEDSPVSYDAGANGKPWEPENYDRVFRGPTTLQQAIEESVNVVTVKLQERIGIGKTVQVARRLGITSPLDFNLSLALGTSDLSLLELTSAYGALANQGVWMPPVTTRYITDAQGKLLEEHVPEGREAMAPETAYVITHMLRGVVERGTGQAAKVLGRPIAAKTGTTNDYSNAWFIGFTPRLATGVWVGYDRPRSLGRDETGSRVAVPIWVAYMNRVLADSPKEDFPVPDGVVTLLVDEDPSGECVRPVPMAFIAGTEPQVSCAGSGQRRAQPTPPTSGPDAAQPILRLKRESP
;
A
#
# COMPACT_ATOMS: atom_id res chain seq x y z
N MET A 1 0.38 -99.58 50.05
CA MET A 1 -0.61 -99.29 51.10
C MET A 1 -1.08 -97.85 50.97
N ALA A 2 -2.39 -97.66 51.07
CA ALA A 2 -3.13 -96.43 51.40
C ALA A 2 -2.99 -95.18 50.50
N VAL A 3 -4.07 -94.88 49.78
CA VAL A 3 -4.43 -93.57 49.22
C VAL A 3 -4.75 -92.59 50.36
N PRO A 4 -4.24 -91.33 50.36
CA PRO A 4 -4.76 -90.24 51.18
C PRO A 4 -5.63 -89.24 50.36
N PRO A 5 -6.45 -88.42 51.04
CA PRO A 5 -7.77 -88.00 50.57
C PRO A 5 -7.80 -86.76 49.66
N GLN A 6 -8.84 -86.68 48.85
CA GLN A 6 -9.19 -85.56 47.96
C GLN A 6 -9.47 -84.25 48.74
N GLN A 7 -8.81 -83.16 48.36
CA GLN A 7 -9.17 -81.79 48.73
C GLN A 7 -10.13 -81.19 47.70
N LEU A 8 -11.26 -80.66 48.16
CA LEU A 8 -12.23 -79.90 47.36
C LEU A 8 -11.64 -78.52 46.96
N PRO A 9 -11.89 -78.04 45.73
CA PRO A 9 -11.30 -76.79 45.24
C PRO A 9 -12.06 -75.55 45.72
N HIS A 10 -11.33 -74.53 46.16
CA HIS A 10 -11.86 -73.19 46.48
C HIS A 10 -12.30 -72.43 45.21
N PRO A 11 -13.39 -71.63 45.27
CA PRO A 11 -13.87 -70.84 44.14
C PRO A 11 -12.92 -69.67 43.80
N ARG A 12 -12.61 -69.51 42.51
CA ARG A 12 -11.77 -68.40 42.00
C ARG A 12 -12.54 -67.07 42.02
N PRO A 13 -11.90 -65.94 42.37
CA PRO A 13 -12.55 -64.62 42.33
C PRO A 13 -12.86 -64.17 40.89
N PRO A 14 -13.94 -63.40 40.68
CA PRO A 14 -14.36 -62.96 39.35
C PRO A 14 -13.39 -61.92 38.77
N ARG A 15 -13.02 -62.08 37.50
CA ARG A 15 -12.20 -61.12 36.76
C ARG A 15 -12.95 -59.78 36.60
N PRO A 16 -12.32 -58.62 36.80
CA PRO A 16 -12.97 -57.33 36.63
C PRO A 16 -13.39 -57.14 35.17
N ARG A 17 -14.70 -57.00 34.93
CA ARG A 17 -15.25 -56.67 33.60
C ARG A 17 -15.30 -55.16 33.45
N LEU A 18 -14.55 -54.62 32.48
CA LEU A 18 -14.63 -53.22 32.06
C LEU A 18 -16.10 -52.75 31.91
N PRO A 19 -16.47 -51.58 32.46
CA PRO A 19 -17.85 -51.09 32.42
C PRO A 19 -18.34 -50.87 30.98
N ARG A 20 -19.62 -51.18 30.72
CA ARG A 20 -20.22 -51.21 29.37
C ARG A 20 -20.00 -49.91 28.58
N TRP A 21 -20.08 -48.75 29.23
CA TRP A 21 -19.88 -47.44 28.57
C TRP A 21 -18.46 -47.27 28.01
N LEU A 22 -17.43 -47.81 28.68
CA LEU A 22 -16.05 -47.76 28.22
C LEU A 22 -15.82 -48.67 27.02
N ARG A 23 -16.48 -49.83 26.98
CA ARG A 23 -16.46 -50.73 25.81
C ARG A 23 -17.16 -50.12 24.60
N VAL A 24 -18.31 -49.49 24.81
CA VAL A 24 -19.04 -48.79 23.74
C VAL A 24 -18.24 -47.61 23.21
N ALA A 25 -17.59 -46.82 24.09
CA ALA A 25 -16.70 -45.74 23.69
C ALA A 25 -15.49 -46.25 22.88
N LEU A 26 -14.83 -47.33 23.31
CA LEU A 26 -13.70 -47.91 22.59
C LEU A 26 -14.12 -48.50 21.23
N ILE A 27 -15.29 -49.12 21.12
CA ILE A 27 -15.84 -49.63 19.85
C ILE A 27 -16.23 -48.46 18.94
N ALA A 28 -16.83 -47.39 19.46
CA ALA A 28 -17.17 -46.20 18.69
C ALA A 28 -15.92 -45.48 18.18
N ILE A 29 -14.89 -45.32 19.03
CA ILE A 29 -13.59 -44.77 18.63
C ILE A 29 -12.93 -45.67 17.59
N GLY A 30 -12.93 -46.99 17.78
CA GLY A 30 -12.40 -47.96 16.81
C GLY A 30 -13.15 -47.95 15.48
N GLY A 31 -14.47 -47.79 15.49
CA GLY A 31 -15.30 -47.65 14.30
C GLY A 31 -15.03 -46.33 13.56
N LEU A 32 -14.90 -45.23 14.29
CA LEU A 32 -14.56 -43.92 13.72
C LEU A 32 -13.15 -43.90 13.13
N THR A 33 -12.17 -44.52 13.77
CA THR A 33 -10.80 -44.61 13.22
C THR A 33 -10.75 -45.49 11.99
N LEU A 34 -11.51 -46.59 11.95
CA LEU A 34 -11.61 -47.45 10.77
C LEU A 34 -12.30 -46.73 9.60
N LEU A 35 -13.40 -46.01 9.86
CA LEU A 35 -14.09 -45.19 8.85
C LEU A 35 -13.20 -44.07 8.32
N ALA A 36 -12.50 -43.35 9.20
CA ALA A 36 -11.54 -42.33 8.80
C ALA A 36 -10.38 -42.93 7.98
N GLY A 37 -9.84 -44.08 8.39
CA GLY A 37 -8.81 -44.80 7.63
C GLY A 37 -9.29 -45.26 6.26
N SER A 38 -10.53 -45.74 6.18
CA SER A 38 -11.18 -46.16 4.92
C SER A 38 -11.37 -44.98 3.97
N ALA A 39 -11.86 -43.84 4.48
CA ALA A 39 -12.03 -42.62 3.69
C ALA A 39 -10.68 -42.08 3.17
N VAL A 40 -9.63 -42.12 3.99
CA VAL A 40 -8.26 -41.79 3.57
C VAL A 40 -7.77 -42.77 2.49
N GLY A 41 -8.04 -44.06 2.64
CA GLY A 41 -7.69 -45.09 1.66
C GLY A 41 -8.39 -44.88 0.32
N VAL A 42 -9.68 -44.56 0.32
CA VAL A 42 -10.46 -44.24 -0.89
C VAL A 42 -9.97 -42.95 -1.53
N ALA A 43 -9.69 -41.91 -0.74
CA ALA A 43 -9.12 -40.66 -1.24
C ALA A 43 -7.73 -40.87 -1.87
N ALA A 44 -6.88 -41.70 -1.25
CA ALA A 44 -5.59 -42.08 -1.80
C ALA A 44 -5.72 -42.88 -3.09
N LEU A 45 -6.65 -43.85 -3.15
CA LEU A 45 -6.90 -44.65 -4.35
C LEU A 45 -7.47 -43.79 -5.49
N TRP A 46 -8.41 -42.89 -5.19
CA TRP A 46 -8.95 -41.92 -6.14
C TRP A 46 -7.84 -40.99 -6.68
N ALA A 47 -6.98 -40.47 -5.80
CA ALA A 47 -5.83 -39.66 -6.18
C ALA A 47 -4.78 -40.44 -7.01
N PHE A 48 -4.66 -41.75 -6.81
CA PHE A 48 -3.70 -42.56 -7.56
C PHE A 48 -4.22 -43.02 -8.93
N THR A 49 -5.55 -43.09 -9.11
CA THR A 49 -6.17 -43.65 -10.32
C THR A 49 -6.73 -42.60 -11.27
N ILE A 50 -7.20 -41.45 -10.77
CA ILE A 50 -7.88 -40.43 -11.58
C ILE A 50 -6.98 -39.23 -11.85
N LEU A 51 -6.18 -38.77 -10.88
CA LEU A 51 -5.29 -37.61 -11.04
C LEU A 51 -4.22 -37.77 -12.14
N PRO A 52 -3.59 -38.95 -12.37
CA PRO A 52 -2.58 -39.10 -13.41
C PRO A 52 -3.07 -38.77 -14.83
N ARG A 53 -4.40 -38.80 -15.08
CA ARG A 53 -4.99 -38.47 -16.38
C ARG A 53 -5.06 -36.95 -16.65
N SER A 54 -4.91 -36.13 -15.62
CA SER A 54 -4.97 -34.65 -15.68
C SER A 54 -3.69 -33.98 -15.19
N LEU A 55 -2.63 -34.76 -14.90
CA LEU A 55 -1.32 -34.25 -14.53
C LEU A 55 -0.44 -34.09 -15.79
N PRO A 56 0.28 -32.96 -15.94
CA PRO A 56 1.28 -32.82 -16.99
C PRO A 56 2.38 -33.87 -16.80
N SER A 57 2.85 -34.48 -17.90
CA SER A 57 3.87 -35.52 -17.81
C SER A 57 5.18 -34.93 -17.28
N VAL A 58 5.79 -35.55 -16.27
CA VAL A 58 7.13 -35.18 -15.78
C VAL A 58 8.23 -35.28 -16.85
N THR A 59 7.96 -35.99 -17.95
CA THR A 59 8.80 -36.01 -19.17
C THR A 59 8.86 -34.67 -19.91
N ALA A 60 7.94 -33.74 -19.64
CA ALA A 60 7.95 -32.39 -20.22
C ALA A 60 9.16 -31.54 -19.79
N LEU A 61 9.96 -32.00 -18.82
CA LEU A 61 11.25 -31.41 -18.46
C LEU A 61 12.29 -31.43 -19.60
N GLU A 62 12.11 -32.31 -20.59
CA GLU A 62 12.98 -32.41 -21.76
C GLU A 62 12.64 -31.36 -22.85
N THR A 63 11.47 -30.73 -22.76
CA THR A 63 10.99 -29.67 -23.66
C THR A 63 10.73 -28.39 -22.88
N LEU A 64 11.77 -27.80 -22.27
CA LEU A 64 11.67 -26.49 -21.63
C LEU A 64 11.43 -25.44 -22.73
N GLN A 65 10.19 -24.96 -22.85
CA GLN A 65 9.88 -23.82 -23.72
C GLN A 65 10.71 -22.59 -23.29
N PRO A 66 11.17 -21.75 -24.24
CA PRO A 66 11.88 -20.53 -23.91
C PRO A 66 10.98 -19.62 -23.07
N ILE A 67 11.50 -19.16 -21.94
CA ILE A 67 10.79 -18.25 -21.03
C ILE A 67 10.58 -16.94 -21.76
N GLN A 68 9.33 -16.54 -21.97
CA GLN A 68 9.01 -15.21 -22.47
C GLN A 68 8.88 -14.27 -21.27
N GLY A 69 9.72 -13.25 -21.22
CA GLY A 69 9.57 -12.16 -20.25
C GLY A 69 8.29 -11.39 -20.51
N SER A 70 7.69 -10.83 -19.47
CA SER A 70 6.51 -9.99 -19.61
C SER A 70 6.89 -8.60 -20.13
N ARG A 71 6.00 -7.96 -20.87
CA ARG A 71 6.17 -6.64 -21.46
C ARG A 71 5.27 -5.65 -20.75
N ILE A 72 5.78 -4.46 -20.48
CA ILE A 72 5.05 -3.36 -19.86
C ILE A 72 4.90 -2.23 -20.88
N TYR A 73 3.67 -1.78 -21.09
CA TYR A 73 3.29 -0.73 -22.02
C TYR A 73 2.80 0.52 -21.28
N ASP A 74 2.97 1.69 -21.88
CA ASP A 74 2.49 2.97 -21.34
C ASP A 74 0.98 3.19 -21.61
N ASP A 75 0.52 4.42 -21.37
CA ASP A 75 -0.85 4.85 -21.64
C ASP A 75 -1.21 4.99 -23.13
N ASN A 76 -0.22 5.00 -24.03
CA ASN A 76 -0.37 5.02 -25.49
C ASN A 76 -0.13 3.64 -26.13
N ASP A 77 -0.07 2.58 -25.32
CA ASP A 77 0.24 1.21 -25.75
C ASP A 77 1.66 1.05 -26.36
N GLU A 78 2.60 1.95 -26.05
CA GLU A 78 4.02 1.83 -26.45
C GLU A 78 4.83 1.05 -25.42
N LEU A 79 5.79 0.24 -25.88
CA LEU A 79 6.59 -0.61 -25.01
C LEU A 79 7.54 0.24 -24.14
N LEU A 80 7.33 0.21 -22.82
CA LEU A 80 8.18 0.88 -21.83
C LEU A 80 9.35 0.04 -21.37
N SER A 81 9.07 -1.22 -21.03
CA SER A 81 10.04 -2.08 -20.37
C SER A 81 9.68 -3.56 -20.53
N GLU A 82 10.68 -4.41 -20.40
CA GLU A 82 10.52 -5.85 -20.38
C GLU A 82 10.99 -6.40 -19.03
N LEU A 83 10.13 -7.17 -18.38
CA LEU A 83 10.46 -7.93 -17.18
C LEU A 83 11.19 -9.20 -17.61
N HIS A 84 12.51 -9.12 -17.63
CA HIS A 84 13.35 -10.27 -17.93
C HIS A 84 13.57 -11.13 -16.68
N VAL A 85 13.64 -12.44 -16.91
CA VAL A 85 14.36 -13.32 -15.99
C VAL A 85 15.86 -13.12 -16.25
N GLU A 86 16.62 -12.84 -15.19
CA GLU A 86 18.08 -12.84 -15.28
C GLU A 86 18.55 -14.16 -15.89
N ARG A 87 19.53 -14.10 -16.79
CA ARG A 87 19.96 -15.26 -17.61
C ARG A 87 20.09 -16.48 -16.71
N ARG A 88 19.25 -17.50 -16.91
CA ARG A 88 19.33 -18.76 -16.17
C ARG A 88 20.64 -19.45 -16.56
N ILE A 89 21.65 -19.30 -15.72
CA ILE A 89 22.90 -20.01 -15.86
C ILE A 89 22.74 -21.31 -15.08
N PHE A 90 22.61 -22.42 -15.81
CA PHE A 90 22.57 -23.74 -15.19
C PHE A 90 23.93 -24.03 -14.57
N VAL A 91 23.93 -24.43 -13.29
CA VAL A 91 25.12 -24.86 -12.56
C VAL A 91 24.92 -26.28 -12.03
N PRO A 92 25.81 -27.23 -12.36
CA PRO A 92 25.77 -28.58 -11.82
C PRO A 92 25.90 -28.58 -10.28
N LEU A 93 25.24 -29.51 -9.59
CA LEU A 93 25.23 -29.59 -8.13
C LEU A 93 26.64 -29.65 -7.52
N ALA A 94 27.59 -30.27 -8.23
CA ALA A 94 28.98 -30.40 -7.79
C ALA A 94 29.72 -29.04 -7.70
N GLN A 95 29.28 -28.04 -8.47
CA GLN A 95 29.85 -26.69 -8.43
C GLN A 95 29.17 -25.78 -7.39
N ILE A 96 28.04 -26.23 -6.84
CA ILE A 96 27.33 -25.50 -5.79
C ILE A 96 27.97 -25.83 -4.42
N PRO A 97 28.42 -24.82 -3.65
CA PRO A 97 29.08 -25.07 -2.37
C PRO A 97 28.21 -25.88 -1.39
N LEU A 98 28.86 -26.78 -0.66
CA LEU A 98 28.20 -27.57 0.40
C LEU A 98 27.50 -26.67 1.42
N THR A 99 28.10 -25.53 1.75
CA THR A 99 27.53 -24.52 2.66
C THR A 99 26.16 -24.03 2.21
N LEU A 100 25.95 -23.78 0.90
CA LEU A 100 24.65 -23.38 0.37
C LEU A 100 23.66 -24.54 0.32
N ARG A 101 24.13 -25.73 -0.08
CA ARG A 101 23.30 -26.95 -0.10
C ARG A 101 22.75 -27.23 1.31
N ASP A 102 23.62 -27.21 2.31
CA ASP A 102 23.26 -27.44 3.71
C ASP A 102 22.38 -26.34 4.27
N ALA A 103 22.62 -25.06 3.92
CA ALA A 103 21.77 -23.95 4.34
C ALA A 103 20.33 -24.10 3.82
N ILE A 104 20.16 -24.48 2.55
CA ILE A 104 18.86 -24.74 1.93
C ILE A 104 18.20 -25.95 2.58
N ILE A 105 18.90 -27.08 2.73
CA ILE A 105 18.35 -28.29 3.34
C ILE A 105 17.94 -28.03 4.79
N ALA A 106 18.81 -27.43 5.60
CA ALA A 106 18.52 -27.10 7.00
C ALA A 106 17.29 -26.19 7.14
N THR A 107 17.04 -25.32 6.16
CA THR A 107 15.96 -24.33 6.20
C THR A 107 14.66 -24.84 5.61
N GLU A 108 14.69 -25.42 4.41
CA GLU A 108 13.49 -25.78 3.67
C GLU A 108 13.05 -27.21 4.00
N ASP A 109 13.98 -28.14 4.18
CA ASP A 109 13.66 -29.57 4.35
C ASP A 109 14.79 -30.34 5.04
N ARG A 110 14.89 -30.22 6.38
CA ARG A 110 15.98 -30.78 7.20
C ARG A 110 16.20 -32.29 7.00
N ARG A 111 15.17 -32.99 6.52
CA ARG A 111 15.15 -34.45 6.35
C ARG A 111 15.05 -34.88 4.90
N PHE A 112 15.41 -33.99 3.98
CA PHE A 112 15.32 -34.19 2.55
C PHE A 112 15.81 -35.57 2.10
N TYR A 113 16.96 -36.04 2.56
CA TYR A 113 17.51 -37.35 2.17
C TYR A 113 16.88 -38.57 2.87
N SER A 114 16.06 -38.35 3.90
CA SER A 114 15.50 -39.44 4.74
C SER A 114 14.02 -39.74 4.47
N HIS A 115 13.34 -38.92 3.68
CA HIS A 115 11.93 -39.12 3.32
C HIS A 115 11.77 -39.30 1.80
N TRP A 116 10.58 -39.67 1.36
CA TRP A 116 10.27 -39.92 -0.05
C TRP A 116 9.08 -39.10 -0.53
N GLY A 117 9.35 -38.01 -1.25
CA GLY A 117 8.41 -37.05 -1.82
C GLY A 117 7.69 -36.17 -0.79
N LEU A 118 7.19 -36.80 0.27
CA LEU A 118 6.48 -36.22 1.41
C LEU A 118 7.24 -36.56 2.70
N ASP A 119 7.19 -35.67 3.69
CA ASP A 119 7.73 -35.91 5.03
C ASP A 119 6.59 -36.10 6.06
N PRO A 120 6.11 -37.34 6.31
CA PRO A 120 5.00 -37.58 7.24
C PRO A 120 5.28 -37.08 8.66
N ILE A 121 6.51 -37.26 9.14
CA ILE A 121 6.90 -36.82 10.47
C ILE A 121 7.03 -35.27 10.49
N GLY A 122 7.37 -34.64 9.36
CA GLY A 122 7.49 -33.19 9.22
C GLY A 122 6.12 -32.53 9.22
N ILE A 123 5.17 -33.14 8.50
CA ILE A 123 3.75 -32.78 8.48
C ILE A 123 3.17 -32.90 9.89
N ALA A 124 3.37 -34.04 10.57
CA ALA A 124 2.88 -34.24 11.93
C ALA A 124 3.46 -33.21 12.91
N ARG A 125 4.77 -32.92 12.82
CA ARG A 125 5.42 -31.88 13.64
C ARG A 125 4.80 -30.49 13.40
N ALA A 126 4.60 -30.12 12.13
CA ALA A 126 4.02 -28.84 11.76
C ALA A 126 2.59 -28.70 12.30
N ILE A 127 1.77 -29.75 12.19
CA ILE A 127 0.40 -29.78 12.75
C ILE A 127 0.43 -29.53 14.27
N VAL A 128 1.27 -30.27 15.01
CA VAL A 128 1.38 -30.14 16.46
C VAL A 128 1.86 -28.74 16.87
N GLN A 129 2.87 -28.19 16.17
CA GLN A 129 3.36 -26.84 16.47
C GLN A 129 2.33 -25.76 16.15
N ASN A 130 1.61 -25.87 15.03
CA ASN A 130 0.60 -24.90 14.63
C ASN A 130 -0.59 -24.93 15.60
N TYR A 131 -1.01 -26.11 16.07
CA TYR A 131 -2.04 -26.24 17.09
C TYR A 131 -1.61 -25.59 18.42
N ARG A 132 -0.40 -25.87 18.90
CA ARG A 132 0.12 -25.30 20.15
C ARG A 132 0.26 -23.78 20.12
N ARG A 133 0.56 -23.19 18.95
CA ARG A 133 0.82 -21.75 18.82
C ARG A 133 -0.40 -20.95 18.34
N GLY A 134 -1.54 -21.61 18.06
CA GLY A 134 -2.77 -20.96 17.59
C GLY A 134 -2.65 -20.23 16.24
N ARG A 135 -1.54 -20.42 15.52
CA ARG A 135 -1.26 -19.80 14.21
C ARG A 135 -0.29 -20.68 13.42
N ILE A 136 -0.27 -20.51 12.10
CA ILE A 136 0.66 -21.23 11.22
C ILE A 136 2.07 -20.65 11.42
N VAL A 137 2.98 -21.43 12.01
CA VAL A 137 4.36 -21.02 12.30
C VAL A 137 5.38 -21.79 11.46
N GLU A 138 5.12 -23.07 11.23
CA GLU A 138 6.01 -23.96 10.50
C GLU A 138 5.33 -24.54 9.25
N GLY A 139 6.04 -24.52 8.12
CA GLY A 139 5.58 -25.11 6.87
C GLY A 139 6.05 -26.57 6.79
N GLY A 140 5.14 -27.48 6.45
CA GLY A 140 5.44 -28.92 6.29
C GLY A 140 5.71 -29.35 4.84
N SER A 141 6.05 -28.42 3.93
CA SER A 141 6.28 -28.76 2.52
C SER A 141 7.74 -29.15 2.26
N THR A 142 7.97 -30.20 1.48
CA THR A 142 9.31 -30.69 1.11
C THR A 142 9.92 -29.91 -0.06
N ILE A 143 11.24 -30.01 -0.25
CA ILE A 143 11.92 -29.42 -1.42
C ILE A 143 11.31 -29.94 -2.72
N THR A 144 10.99 -31.23 -2.80
CA THR A 144 10.38 -31.83 -3.98
C THR A 144 8.98 -31.28 -4.23
N GLN A 145 8.16 -31.06 -3.19
CA GLN A 145 6.87 -30.39 -3.36
C GLN A 145 7.03 -28.96 -3.87
N GLN A 146 8.01 -28.21 -3.37
CA GLN A 146 8.29 -26.87 -3.86
C GLN A 146 8.75 -26.90 -5.33
N LEU A 147 9.59 -27.84 -5.72
CA LEU A 147 10.00 -28.03 -7.11
C LEU A 147 8.81 -28.35 -8.02
N THR A 148 7.90 -29.24 -7.61
CA THR A 148 6.69 -29.53 -8.42
C THR A 148 5.81 -28.31 -8.63
N LYS A 149 5.70 -27.46 -7.60
CA LYS A 149 4.96 -26.21 -7.68
C LYS A 149 5.58 -25.27 -8.71
N VAL A 150 6.90 -25.11 -8.72
CA VAL A 150 7.60 -24.23 -9.66
C VAL A 150 7.54 -24.74 -11.10
N LEU A 151 7.54 -26.07 -11.28
CA LEU A 151 7.63 -26.70 -12.60
C LEU A 151 6.30 -26.90 -13.33
N PHE A 152 5.27 -27.31 -12.61
CA PHE A 152 4.10 -27.93 -13.24
C PHE A 152 2.76 -27.32 -12.86
N LEU A 153 2.74 -26.41 -11.87
CA LEU A 153 1.49 -25.96 -11.26
C LEU A 153 1.38 -24.45 -11.27
N THR A 154 0.16 -23.98 -11.43
CA THR A 154 -0.21 -22.57 -11.34
C THR A 154 -0.16 -22.06 -9.89
N ALA A 155 -0.19 -20.73 -9.71
CA ALA A 155 0.01 -20.08 -8.42
C ALA A 155 -1.19 -20.15 -7.44
N ASP A 156 -2.30 -20.78 -7.83
CA ASP A 156 -3.60 -20.81 -7.15
C ASP A 156 -3.60 -21.58 -5.82
N LYS A 157 -4.01 -20.99 -4.70
CA LYS A 157 -3.92 -21.64 -3.36
C LYS A 157 -5.05 -22.66 -3.07
N SER A 158 -5.21 -23.70 -3.90
CA SER A 158 -6.25 -24.74 -3.73
C SER A 158 -5.75 -26.03 -3.05
N LEU A 159 -6.66 -26.75 -2.37
CA LEU A 159 -6.38 -28.10 -1.82
C LEU A 159 -6.11 -29.12 -2.94
N GLU A 160 -6.79 -28.97 -4.07
CA GLU A 160 -6.57 -29.78 -5.26
C GLU A 160 -5.13 -29.64 -5.76
N ARG A 161 -4.62 -28.41 -5.89
CA ARG A 161 -3.20 -28.18 -6.23
C ARG A 161 -2.28 -28.83 -5.21
N LYS A 162 -2.59 -28.77 -3.92
CA LYS A 162 -1.74 -29.38 -2.89
C LYS A 162 -1.69 -30.91 -2.98
N LEU A 163 -2.78 -31.54 -3.42
CA LEU A 163 -2.81 -32.97 -3.74
C LEU A 163 -2.00 -33.27 -5.00
N LYS A 164 -2.12 -32.43 -6.05
CA LYS A 164 -1.30 -32.54 -7.27
C LYS A 164 0.20 -32.44 -6.97
N GLU A 165 0.62 -31.49 -6.12
CA GLU A 165 2.01 -31.37 -5.63
C GLU A 165 2.49 -32.67 -4.96
N ALA A 166 1.65 -33.29 -4.12
CA ALA A 166 2.00 -34.51 -3.40
C ALA A 166 2.17 -35.72 -4.33
N VAL A 167 1.29 -35.87 -5.33
CA VAL A 167 1.38 -36.98 -6.31
C VAL A 167 2.59 -36.77 -7.22
N LEU A 168 2.77 -35.56 -7.75
CA LEU A 168 3.91 -35.24 -8.61
C LEU A 168 5.24 -35.34 -7.85
N SER A 169 5.29 -35.03 -6.56
CA SER A 169 6.54 -35.11 -5.78
C SER A 169 6.97 -36.57 -5.59
N LEU A 170 6.02 -37.47 -5.35
CA LEU A 170 6.27 -38.91 -5.30
C LEU A 170 6.73 -39.44 -6.67
N GLU A 171 6.15 -38.94 -7.76
CA GLU A 171 6.56 -39.34 -9.11
C GLU A 171 7.95 -38.84 -9.49
N LEU A 172 8.29 -37.59 -9.15
CA LEU A 172 9.64 -37.05 -9.34
C LEU A 172 10.69 -37.86 -8.60
N GLU A 173 10.46 -38.23 -7.34
CA GLU A 173 11.40 -39.03 -6.55
C GLU A 173 11.45 -40.52 -6.93
N ARG A 174 10.51 -40.99 -7.75
CA ARG A 174 10.62 -42.31 -8.39
C ARG A 174 11.58 -42.30 -9.57
N ARG A 175 11.66 -41.17 -10.28
CA ARG A 175 12.40 -41.05 -11.54
C ARG A 175 13.79 -40.43 -11.36
N TYR A 176 13.93 -39.50 -10.42
CA TYR A 176 15.16 -38.75 -10.21
C TYR A 176 15.73 -38.99 -8.81
N SER A 177 17.07 -39.01 -8.71
CA SER A 177 17.76 -39.08 -7.44
C SER A 177 17.56 -37.80 -6.62
N LYS A 178 17.75 -37.88 -5.29
CA LYS A 178 17.69 -36.72 -4.39
C LYS A 178 18.65 -35.60 -4.83
N ASP A 179 19.85 -35.96 -5.26
CA ASP A 179 20.83 -34.99 -5.78
C ASP A 179 20.31 -34.30 -7.04
N ARG A 180 19.75 -35.06 -8.00
CA ARG A 180 19.19 -34.46 -9.22
C ARG A 180 18.00 -33.55 -8.92
N ILE A 181 17.18 -33.89 -7.93
CA ILE A 181 16.05 -33.07 -7.48
C ILE A 181 16.55 -31.78 -6.81
N LEU A 182 17.56 -31.87 -5.95
CA LEU A 182 18.17 -30.71 -5.33
C LEU A 182 18.80 -29.81 -6.39
N GLU A 183 19.49 -30.37 -7.38
CA GLU A 183 20.05 -29.63 -8.51
C GLU A 183 18.98 -28.88 -9.31
N MET A 184 17.90 -29.57 -9.69
CA MET A 184 16.78 -28.95 -10.39
C MET A 184 16.14 -27.84 -9.54
N TYR A 185 15.93 -28.08 -8.25
CA TYR A 185 15.40 -27.09 -7.34
C TYR A 185 16.28 -25.83 -7.25
N LEU A 186 17.59 -26.00 -7.01
CA LEU A 186 18.52 -24.89 -6.87
C LEU A 186 18.68 -24.08 -8.16
N ASN A 187 18.48 -24.68 -9.33
CA ASN A 187 18.53 -23.98 -10.62
C ASN A 187 17.19 -23.35 -11.05
N GLN A 188 16.10 -23.61 -10.33
CA GLN A 188 14.76 -23.16 -10.75
C GLN A 188 14.03 -22.28 -9.75
N VAL A 189 14.37 -22.39 -8.46
CA VAL A 189 13.70 -21.63 -7.41
C VAL A 189 13.95 -20.12 -7.60
N TYR A 190 12.92 -19.33 -7.32
CA TYR A 190 12.99 -17.86 -7.37
C TYR A 190 13.62 -17.31 -6.10
N PHE A 191 14.66 -16.49 -6.25
CA PHE A 191 15.32 -15.82 -5.13
C PHE A 191 14.90 -14.35 -4.95
N GLY A 192 14.12 -13.79 -5.88
CA GLY A 192 13.74 -12.37 -5.89
C GLY A 192 14.46 -11.60 -7.00
N HIS A 193 14.01 -10.39 -7.33
CA HIS A 193 14.67 -9.50 -8.29
C HIS A 193 14.96 -10.14 -9.66
N GLY A 194 14.02 -10.93 -10.19
CA GLY A 194 14.20 -11.65 -11.46
C GLY A 194 15.25 -12.78 -11.42
N ALA A 195 15.89 -13.05 -10.27
CA ALA A 195 16.91 -14.07 -10.11
C ALA A 195 16.29 -15.46 -9.91
N TYR A 196 16.29 -16.26 -10.99
CA TYR A 196 15.89 -17.65 -10.97
C TYR A 196 17.10 -18.57 -10.99
N GLY A 197 17.22 -19.37 -9.95
CA GLY A 197 18.37 -20.23 -9.73
C GLY A 197 19.50 -19.57 -8.92
N VAL A 198 20.28 -20.39 -8.25
CA VAL A 198 21.32 -19.96 -7.30
C VAL A 198 22.45 -19.16 -7.94
N GLU A 199 22.78 -19.43 -9.20
CA GLU A 199 23.83 -18.72 -9.93
C GLU A 199 23.40 -17.31 -10.30
N ALA A 200 22.18 -17.16 -10.84
CA ALA A 200 21.60 -15.85 -11.07
C ALA A 200 21.52 -15.06 -9.75
N ALA A 201 21.06 -15.69 -8.67
CA ALA A 201 20.99 -15.05 -7.36
C ALA A 201 22.38 -14.62 -6.82
N ALA A 202 23.40 -15.46 -6.95
CA ALA A 202 24.76 -15.13 -6.52
C ALA A 202 25.30 -13.89 -7.25
N ARG A 203 25.04 -13.79 -8.56
CA ARG A 203 25.42 -12.63 -9.38
C ARG A 203 24.61 -11.39 -9.04
N THR A 204 23.28 -11.51 -8.95
CA THR A 204 22.37 -10.40 -8.64
C THR A 204 22.68 -9.78 -7.27
N TYR A 205 22.91 -10.60 -6.24
CA TYR A 205 23.09 -10.09 -4.87
C TYR A 205 24.55 -9.81 -4.51
N PHE A 206 25.52 -10.55 -5.08
CA PHE A 206 26.93 -10.48 -4.66
C PHE A 206 27.93 -10.28 -5.79
N GLY A 207 27.49 -10.22 -7.06
CA GLY A 207 28.36 -9.96 -8.20
C GLY A 207 29.36 -11.07 -8.52
N LYS A 208 29.14 -12.29 -8.01
CA LYS A 208 30.10 -13.40 -8.11
C LYS A 208 29.42 -14.73 -8.42
N SER A 209 30.22 -15.73 -8.76
CA SER A 209 29.74 -17.10 -9.02
C SER A 209 29.20 -17.75 -7.75
N VAL A 210 28.21 -18.65 -7.88
CA VAL A 210 27.69 -19.44 -6.75
C VAL A 210 28.79 -20.22 -6.04
N SER A 211 29.83 -20.65 -6.77
CA SER A 211 30.98 -21.38 -6.23
C SER A 211 31.82 -20.57 -5.23
N GLU A 212 31.69 -19.24 -5.24
CA GLU A 212 32.48 -18.31 -4.43
C GLU A 212 31.72 -17.76 -3.23
N LEU A 213 30.53 -18.32 -2.95
CA LEU A 213 29.69 -17.88 -1.84
C LEU A 213 30.28 -18.27 -0.49
N THR A 214 30.32 -17.30 0.41
CA THR A 214 30.65 -17.49 1.82
C THR A 214 29.45 -18.05 2.59
N VAL A 215 29.67 -18.60 3.79
CA VAL A 215 28.58 -19.07 4.68
C VAL A 215 27.53 -17.99 4.93
N ARG A 216 27.98 -16.75 5.12
CA ARG A 216 27.14 -15.56 5.32
C ARG A 216 26.15 -15.34 4.18
N GLU A 217 26.65 -15.42 2.96
CA GLU A 217 25.90 -15.13 1.73
C GLU A 217 25.01 -16.32 1.37
N ALA A 218 25.52 -17.54 1.54
CA ALA A 218 24.74 -18.76 1.40
C ALA A 218 23.53 -18.79 2.35
N ALA A 219 23.72 -18.38 3.61
CA ALA A 219 22.65 -18.27 4.59
C ALA A 219 21.61 -17.19 4.21
N LEU A 220 22.04 -16.11 3.57
CA LEU A 220 21.11 -15.09 3.07
C LEU A 220 20.26 -15.66 1.93
N LEU A 221 20.89 -16.25 0.90
CA LEU A 221 20.18 -16.83 -0.25
C LEU A 221 19.22 -17.93 0.19
N ALA A 222 19.64 -18.82 1.11
CA ALA A 222 18.78 -19.88 1.61
C ALA A 222 17.55 -19.37 2.40
N GLY A 223 17.56 -18.10 2.83
CA GLY A 223 16.44 -17.45 3.49
C GLY A 223 15.35 -16.95 2.54
N LEU A 224 15.69 -16.69 1.28
CA LEU A 224 14.85 -15.98 0.31
C LEU A 224 13.70 -16.83 -0.26
N PRO A 225 13.88 -18.10 -0.71
CA PRO A 225 12.85 -18.89 -1.39
C PRO A 225 11.47 -18.93 -0.73
N ARG A 226 11.43 -18.93 0.61
CA ARG A 226 10.18 -18.97 1.38
C ARG A 226 9.27 -17.78 1.08
N ALA A 227 9.84 -16.59 0.91
CA ALA A 227 9.09 -15.38 0.59
C ALA A 227 10.03 -14.32 -0.03
N PRO A 228 10.40 -14.48 -1.32
CA PRO A 228 11.47 -13.70 -1.94
C PRO A 228 11.24 -12.19 -1.84
N SER A 229 10.02 -11.71 -2.14
CA SER A 229 9.69 -10.27 -2.07
C SER A 229 9.60 -9.76 -0.62
N SER A 230 9.19 -10.59 0.35
CA SER A 230 9.10 -10.17 1.76
C SER A 230 10.45 -10.13 2.48
N TYR A 231 11.43 -10.91 1.99
CA TYR A 231 12.79 -10.98 2.52
C TYR A 231 13.82 -10.38 1.56
N SER A 232 13.36 -9.58 0.58
CA SER A 232 14.21 -8.87 -0.36
C SER A 232 15.30 -8.08 0.39
N PRO A 233 16.59 -8.38 0.16
CA PRO A 233 17.68 -7.69 0.82
C PRO A 233 17.81 -6.21 0.42
N PHE A 234 17.36 -5.85 -0.79
CA PHE A 234 17.40 -4.49 -1.30
C PHE A 234 16.28 -3.61 -0.71
N ASP A 235 15.06 -4.13 -0.64
CA ASP A 235 13.89 -3.35 -0.18
C ASP A 235 13.68 -3.44 1.34
N ARG A 236 14.04 -4.59 1.93
CA ARG A 236 13.72 -4.94 3.32
C ARG A 236 14.94 -5.53 4.03
N GLY A 237 16.05 -4.81 4.01
CA GLY A 237 17.33 -5.23 4.61
C GLY A 237 17.20 -5.77 6.05
N ASP A 238 16.42 -5.13 6.90
CA ASP A 238 16.19 -5.59 8.28
C ASP A 238 15.44 -6.94 8.34
N ALA A 239 14.45 -7.14 7.47
CA ALA A 239 13.72 -8.41 7.39
C ALA A 239 14.61 -9.51 6.83
N ALA A 240 15.40 -9.20 5.80
CA ALA A 240 16.38 -10.09 5.22
C ALA A 240 17.44 -10.52 6.23
N LYS A 241 17.96 -9.58 7.04
CA LYS A 241 18.93 -9.86 8.12
C LYS A 241 18.33 -10.79 9.17
N ARG A 242 17.14 -10.48 9.69
CA ARG A 242 16.44 -11.38 10.63
C ARG A 242 16.21 -12.76 10.02
N ARG A 243 15.87 -12.84 8.74
CA ARG A 243 15.65 -14.11 8.04
C ARG A 243 16.93 -14.92 7.91
N ARG A 244 18.05 -14.30 7.52
CA ARG A 244 19.39 -14.91 7.49
C ARG A 244 19.76 -15.47 8.86
N ASP A 245 19.50 -14.73 9.93
CA ASP A 245 19.83 -15.19 11.29
C ASP A 245 19.01 -16.44 11.69
N VAL A 246 17.77 -16.58 11.19
CA VAL A 246 17.01 -17.82 11.33
C VAL A 246 17.68 -18.98 10.59
N VAL A 247 18.20 -18.74 9.38
CA VAL A 247 18.92 -19.76 8.58
C VAL A 247 20.19 -20.20 9.30
N LEU A 248 21.00 -19.26 9.80
CA LEU A 248 22.22 -19.56 10.55
C LEU A 248 21.93 -20.47 11.76
N ARG A 249 20.89 -20.15 12.55
CA ARG A 249 20.48 -21.01 13.67
C ARG A 249 20.06 -22.41 13.20
N ARG A 250 19.34 -22.52 12.08
CA ARG A 250 18.95 -23.83 11.53
C ARG A 250 20.15 -24.63 11.04
N MET A 251 21.18 -23.98 10.50
CA MET A 251 22.43 -24.64 10.14
C MET A 251 23.17 -25.19 11.36
N VAL A 252 23.14 -24.49 12.50
CA VAL A 252 23.66 -25.00 13.78
C VAL A 252 22.88 -26.23 14.24
N GLU A 253 21.54 -26.17 14.24
CA GLU A 253 20.67 -27.29 14.60
C GLU A 253 20.83 -28.51 13.66
N TYR A 254 21.23 -28.27 12.41
CA TYR A 254 21.53 -29.30 11.42
C TYR A 254 22.95 -29.87 11.56
N GLY A 255 23.84 -29.19 12.29
CA GLY A 255 25.25 -29.59 12.48
C GLY A 255 26.20 -29.11 11.38
N ALA A 256 25.75 -28.26 10.46
CA ALA A 256 26.58 -27.71 9.39
C ALA A 256 27.37 -26.44 9.79
N LEU A 257 27.08 -25.86 10.95
CA LEU A 257 27.71 -24.63 11.45
C LEU A 257 27.91 -24.69 12.96
N LYS A 258 29.01 -24.14 13.47
CA LYS A 258 29.24 -24.00 14.93
C LYS A 258 28.45 -22.81 15.48
N ASP A 259 27.94 -22.93 16.71
CA ASP A 259 27.13 -21.88 17.35
C ASP A 259 27.87 -20.54 17.46
N GLU A 260 29.15 -20.56 17.81
CA GLU A 260 29.98 -19.35 17.90
C GLU A 260 30.16 -18.65 16.56
N GLU A 261 30.34 -19.42 15.47
CA GLU A 261 30.45 -18.87 14.12
C GLU A 261 29.11 -18.25 13.67
N ALA A 262 27.98 -18.90 13.98
CA ALA A 262 26.65 -18.36 13.70
C ALA A 262 26.40 -17.02 14.40
N LYS A 263 26.80 -16.87 15.67
CA LYS A 263 26.69 -15.60 16.43
C LYS A 263 27.54 -14.48 15.83
N GLN A 264 28.74 -14.80 15.35
CA GLN A 264 29.60 -13.83 14.66
C GLN A 264 28.98 -13.38 13.34
N LEU A 265 28.53 -14.33 12.52
CA LEU A 265 27.89 -14.04 11.23
C LEU A 265 26.60 -13.24 11.37
N ALA A 266 25.79 -13.47 12.42
CA ALA A 266 24.57 -12.70 12.66
C ALA A 266 24.84 -11.19 12.85
N ARG A 267 26.02 -10.83 13.37
CA ARG A 267 26.42 -9.42 13.56
C ARG A 267 26.89 -8.74 12.28
N SER A 268 27.35 -9.52 11.30
CA SER A 268 27.83 -9.00 10.01
C SER A 268 26.72 -8.35 9.16
N ASP A 269 27.11 -7.46 8.25
CA ASP A 269 26.22 -6.91 7.22
C ASP A 269 25.82 -7.98 6.19
N LEU A 270 24.92 -7.61 5.26
CA LEU A 270 24.39 -8.52 4.25
C LEU A 270 25.35 -8.76 3.07
N GLY A 271 26.37 -7.92 2.87
CA GLY A 271 27.38 -8.10 1.82
C GLY A 271 26.92 -7.84 0.40
N LEU A 272 25.82 -7.12 0.22
CA LEU A 272 25.21 -6.93 -1.10
C LEU A 272 26.06 -6.02 -1.98
N ILE A 273 26.13 -6.34 -3.27
CA ILE A 273 26.57 -5.39 -4.28
C ILE A 273 25.42 -4.45 -4.69
N PRO A 274 25.71 -3.23 -5.14
CA PRO A 274 24.71 -2.42 -5.84
C PRO A 274 24.22 -3.17 -7.09
N PRO A 275 22.91 -3.25 -7.36
CA PRO A 275 22.41 -3.93 -8.55
C PRO A 275 22.93 -3.26 -9.82
N GLU A 276 23.13 -4.04 -10.89
CA GLU A 276 23.46 -3.51 -12.21
C GLU A 276 22.20 -2.89 -12.83
N ARG A 277 22.05 -1.56 -12.73
CA ARG A 277 20.79 -0.88 -13.05
C ARG A 277 20.88 -0.10 -14.35
N ARG A 278 20.07 -0.47 -15.34
CA ARG A 278 19.82 0.39 -16.51
C ARG A 278 18.87 1.52 -16.11
N ARG A 279 19.20 2.78 -16.45
CA ARG A 279 18.30 3.92 -16.23
C ARG A 279 17.10 3.83 -17.18
N THR A 280 15.90 3.79 -16.62
CA THR A 280 14.62 3.77 -17.33
C THR A 280 13.75 4.87 -16.72
N THR A 281 12.99 5.59 -17.53
CA THR A 281 11.99 6.55 -17.03
C THR A 281 10.88 5.79 -16.29
N GLY A 282 10.45 6.31 -15.15
CA GLY A 282 9.34 5.71 -14.39
C GLY A 282 9.72 4.51 -13.53
N GLN A 283 10.99 4.31 -13.15
CA GLN A 283 11.40 3.14 -12.35
C GLN A 283 10.59 2.92 -11.07
N TYR A 284 10.28 3.97 -10.31
CA TYR A 284 9.43 3.84 -9.12
C TYR A 284 8.01 3.35 -9.45
N PHE A 285 7.45 3.77 -10.59
CA PHE A 285 6.15 3.34 -11.05
C PHE A 285 6.19 1.88 -11.52
N LEU A 286 7.19 1.51 -12.32
CA LEU A 286 7.38 0.16 -12.84
C LEU A 286 7.59 -0.85 -11.71
N ASP A 287 8.43 -0.50 -10.72
CA ASP A 287 8.62 -1.30 -9.51
C ASP A 287 7.31 -1.46 -8.72
N TYR A 288 6.55 -0.38 -8.56
CA TYR A 288 5.25 -0.44 -7.89
C TYR A 288 4.24 -1.33 -8.63
N VAL A 289 4.17 -1.27 -9.97
CA VAL A 289 3.35 -2.16 -10.79
C VAL A 289 3.82 -3.61 -10.62
N GLN A 290 5.12 -3.86 -10.74
CA GLN A 290 5.70 -5.19 -10.59
C GLN A 290 5.38 -5.79 -9.21
N GLN A 291 5.60 -5.07 -8.12
CA GLN A 291 5.30 -5.53 -6.77
C GLN A 291 3.81 -5.83 -6.57
N THR A 292 2.94 -5.00 -7.14
CA THR A 292 1.48 -5.19 -7.08
C THR A 292 1.07 -6.46 -7.83
N LEU A 293 1.62 -6.70 -9.02
CA LEU A 293 1.37 -7.90 -9.81
C LEU A 293 1.98 -9.15 -9.18
N GLU A 294 3.19 -9.08 -8.62
CA GLU A 294 3.81 -10.20 -7.90
C GLU A 294 2.96 -10.62 -6.70
N ALA A 295 2.44 -9.66 -5.94
CA ALA A 295 1.58 -9.94 -4.80
C ALA A 295 0.26 -10.62 -5.21
N LYS A 296 -0.26 -10.30 -6.40
CA LYS A 296 -1.54 -10.80 -6.92
C LYS A 296 -1.40 -12.14 -7.67
N TYR A 297 -0.52 -12.19 -8.66
CA TYR A 297 -0.36 -13.30 -9.60
C TYR A 297 0.80 -14.25 -9.24
N GLY A 298 1.71 -13.81 -8.38
CA GLY A 298 2.95 -14.52 -8.08
C GLY A 298 4.05 -14.22 -9.10
N ALA A 299 5.30 -14.25 -8.63
CA ALA A 299 6.46 -13.92 -9.45
C ALA A 299 6.64 -14.83 -10.68
N ASP A 300 6.25 -16.10 -10.60
CA ASP A 300 6.39 -17.02 -11.74
C ASP A 300 5.58 -16.53 -12.95
N LEU A 301 4.31 -16.14 -12.76
CA LEU A 301 3.49 -15.64 -13.86
C LEU A 301 4.00 -14.27 -14.35
N VAL A 302 4.39 -13.39 -13.42
CA VAL A 302 4.86 -12.04 -13.76
C VAL A 302 6.16 -12.04 -14.57
N PHE A 303 7.10 -12.93 -14.27
CA PHE A 303 8.40 -12.95 -14.97
C PHE A 303 8.49 -13.98 -16.10
N LYS A 304 7.68 -15.03 -16.10
CA LYS A 304 7.77 -16.14 -17.08
C LYS A 304 6.51 -16.33 -17.91
N GLY A 305 5.41 -15.68 -17.54
CA GLY A 305 4.11 -15.86 -18.17
C GLY A 305 3.97 -15.18 -19.52
N GLY A 306 4.96 -14.39 -19.96
CA GLY A 306 4.88 -13.61 -21.20
C GLY A 306 3.70 -12.64 -21.19
N LEU A 307 3.40 -12.02 -20.05
CA LEU A 307 2.25 -11.12 -19.92
C LEU A 307 2.48 -9.84 -20.73
N SER A 308 1.42 -9.29 -21.31
CA SER A 308 1.41 -7.91 -21.80
C SER A 308 0.62 -7.05 -20.82
N ILE A 309 1.32 -6.16 -20.12
CA ILE A 309 0.81 -5.33 -19.03
C ILE A 309 0.66 -3.90 -19.54
N TYR A 310 -0.56 -3.44 -19.73
CA TYR A 310 -0.85 -2.09 -20.22
C TYR A 310 -1.10 -1.16 -19.05
N THR A 311 -0.24 -0.16 -18.88
CA THR A 311 -0.25 0.72 -17.70
C THR A 311 -0.95 2.05 -17.96
N THR A 312 -1.02 2.87 -16.90
CA THR A 312 -1.56 4.23 -16.95
C THR A 312 -0.48 5.30 -17.06
N LEU A 313 0.80 4.90 -17.00
CA LEU A 313 1.94 5.81 -16.99
C LEU A 313 1.97 6.62 -18.28
N ASN A 314 2.09 7.94 -18.16
CA ASN A 314 2.38 8.79 -19.29
C ASN A 314 3.88 9.16 -19.27
N PRO A 315 4.67 8.76 -20.28
CA PRO A 315 6.13 8.97 -20.26
C PRO A 315 6.53 10.44 -20.21
N SER A 316 5.80 11.32 -20.90
CA SER A 316 6.08 12.76 -20.95
C SER A 316 5.84 13.42 -19.58
N LEU A 317 4.72 13.10 -18.94
CA LEU A 317 4.41 13.55 -17.58
C LEU A 317 5.41 12.98 -16.57
N GLN A 318 5.78 11.70 -16.71
CA GLN A 318 6.76 11.07 -15.82
C GLN A 318 8.13 11.74 -15.90
N LEU A 319 8.63 11.99 -17.11
CA LEU A 319 9.90 12.65 -17.33
C LEU A 319 9.91 14.08 -16.74
N ALA A 320 8.84 14.83 -16.96
CA ALA A 320 8.69 16.17 -16.39
C ALA A 320 8.67 16.16 -14.85
N ALA A 321 8.05 15.14 -14.25
CA ALA A 321 8.02 14.96 -12.79
C ALA A 321 9.41 14.64 -12.22
N GLU A 322 10.14 13.72 -12.85
CA GLU A 322 11.51 13.36 -12.46
C GLU A 322 12.46 14.56 -12.53
N GLN A 323 12.35 15.34 -13.61
CA GLN A 323 13.15 16.56 -13.79
C GLN A 323 12.81 17.61 -12.71
N ALA A 324 11.53 17.91 -12.50
CA ALA A 324 11.11 18.90 -11.51
C ALA A 324 11.52 18.51 -10.09
N MET A 325 11.40 17.23 -9.72
CA MET A 325 11.83 16.73 -8.42
C MET A 325 13.35 16.88 -8.24
N ARG A 326 14.14 16.48 -9.25
CA ARG A 326 15.61 16.58 -9.19
C ARG A 326 16.08 18.03 -9.08
N GLU A 327 15.53 18.92 -9.90
CA GLU A 327 15.86 20.36 -9.90
C GLU A 327 15.47 21.00 -8.56
N GLY A 328 14.28 20.66 -8.04
CA GLY A 328 13.78 21.15 -6.77
C GLY A 328 14.62 20.76 -5.56
N LEU A 329 14.96 19.48 -5.46
CA LEU A 329 15.80 18.97 -4.37
C LEU A 329 17.22 19.55 -4.43
N LYS A 330 17.80 19.69 -5.63
CA LYS A 330 19.10 20.35 -5.81
C LYS A 330 19.07 21.82 -5.37
N ALA A 331 17.99 22.54 -5.68
CA ALA A 331 17.80 23.92 -5.24
C ALA A 331 17.60 24.05 -3.73
N LEU A 332 17.06 23.01 -3.07
CA LEU A 332 16.96 22.94 -1.61
C LEU A 332 18.32 22.62 -0.97
N GLU A 333 19.10 21.68 -1.50
CA GLU A 333 20.44 21.34 -0.99
C GLU A 333 21.36 22.57 -0.93
N GLY A 334 21.27 23.47 -1.94
CA GLY A 334 22.05 24.71 -1.95
C GLY A 334 21.63 25.74 -0.88
N ARG A 335 20.46 25.59 -0.26
CA ARG A 335 19.89 26.52 0.75
C ARG A 335 19.77 25.90 2.14
N ALA A 336 19.75 24.58 2.25
CA ALA A 336 19.57 23.87 3.51
C ALA A 336 20.78 24.07 4.43
N ALA A 337 20.52 24.31 5.72
CA ALA A 337 21.57 24.44 6.73
C ALA A 337 22.41 23.15 6.80
N LYS A 338 23.75 23.28 6.73
CA LYS A 338 24.78 22.21 6.76
C LYS A 338 24.18 20.79 6.81
N ALA A 339 23.91 20.23 5.63
CA ALA A 339 23.53 18.83 5.50
C ALA A 339 24.53 17.96 6.29
N ARG A 340 24.02 17.04 7.11
CA ARG A 340 24.90 16.05 7.76
C ARG A 340 25.44 15.15 6.65
N PRO A 341 26.72 14.73 6.70
CA PRO A 341 27.27 13.82 5.70
C PRO A 341 26.38 12.58 5.55
N GLY A 342 25.87 12.32 4.33
CA GLY A 342 25.01 11.18 4.03
C GLY A 342 23.50 11.39 4.22
N GLU A 343 23.05 12.58 4.66
CA GLU A 343 21.62 12.91 4.79
C GLU A 343 21.23 14.02 3.81
N ASN A 344 20.65 13.65 2.67
CA ASN A 344 20.09 14.59 1.70
C ASN A 344 18.56 14.64 1.82
N PRO A 345 17.92 15.78 1.53
CA PRO A 345 16.48 15.84 1.41
C PRO A 345 16.01 14.93 0.26
N GLU A 346 14.85 14.33 0.45
CA GLU A 346 14.17 13.49 -0.53
C GLU A 346 12.78 14.07 -0.81
N GLY A 347 12.13 13.56 -1.85
CA GLY A 347 10.79 13.99 -2.20
C GLY A 347 10.04 12.97 -3.05
N ALA A 348 8.77 13.25 -3.28
CA ALA A 348 7.91 12.41 -4.11
C ALA A 348 6.92 13.29 -4.89
N ILE A 349 6.53 12.82 -6.08
CA ILE A 349 5.47 13.40 -6.92
C ILE A 349 4.51 12.28 -7.30
N VAL A 350 3.21 12.55 -7.21
CA VAL A 350 2.15 11.68 -7.74
C VAL A 350 1.19 12.54 -8.53
N THR A 351 0.84 12.12 -9.74
CA THR A 351 -0.18 12.74 -10.59
C THR A 351 -1.25 11.74 -10.93
N ILE A 352 -2.50 12.09 -10.66
CA ILE A 352 -3.68 11.24 -10.86
C ILE A 352 -4.66 11.98 -11.77
N GLU A 353 -5.16 11.28 -12.79
CA GLU A 353 -6.31 11.74 -13.58
C GLU A 353 -7.59 11.59 -12.77
N ALA A 354 -8.27 12.70 -12.52
CA ALA A 354 -9.34 12.79 -11.53
C ALA A 354 -10.55 11.92 -11.89
N GLN A 355 -10.88 11.81 -13.18
CA GLN A 355 -12.05 11.09 -13.69
C GLN A 355 -11.88 9.58 -13.71
N THR A 356 -10.65 9.08 -13.78
CA THR A 356 -10.36 7.64 -13.96
C THR A 356 -9.64 7.02 -12.78
N GLY A 357 -8.96 7.82 -11.96
CA GLY A 357 -8.03 7.34 -10.95
C GLY A 357 -6.69 6.90 -11.52
N TYR A 358 -6.45 7.08 -12.83
CA TYR A 358 -5.21 6.66 -13.47
C TYR A 358 -4.02 7.46 -12.95
N VAL A 359 -3.04 6.74 -12.42
CA VAL A 359 -1.78 7.34 -11.98
C VAL A 359 -0.93 7.59 -13.22
N LYS A 360 -0.83 8.85 -13.63
CA LYS A 360 -0.14 9.28 -14.86
C LYS A 360 1.36 9.48 -14.65
N ALA A 361 1.78 9.80 -13.42
CA ALA A 361 3.18 9.90 -13.03
C ALA A 361 3.37 9.54 -11.55
N MET A 362 4.49 8.88 -11.23
CA MET A 362 4.90 8.56 -9.87
C MET A 362 6.44 8.65 -9.74
N VAL A 363 6.88 9.53 -8.86
CA VAL A 363 8.29 9.70 -8.47
C VAL A 363 8.40 9.44 -6.97
N GLY A 364 9.26 8.49 -6.57
CA GLY A 364 9.43 8.07 -5.18
C GLY A 364 10.68 8.60 -4.46
N GLY A 365 11.50 9.42 -5.12
CA GLY A 365 12.76 9.94 -4.57
C GLY A 365 13.58 10.71 -5.59
N TYR A 366 14.75 11.22 -5.17
CA TYR A 366 15.68 11.96 -6.02
C TYR A 366 16.22 11.14 -7.20
N ASP A 367 16.65 9.91 -6.93
CA ASP A 367 17.15 8.96 -7.93
C ASP A 367 16.86 7.54 -7.44
N PHE A 368 16.16 6.74 -8.24
CA PHE A 368 15.88 5.33 -7.95
C PHE A 368 17.16 4.52 -7.78
N LEU A 369 18.22 4.86 -8.53
CA LEU A 369 19.52 4.18 -8.41
C LEU A 369 20.20 4.42 -7.06
N ARG A 370 19.84 5.51 -6.38
CA ARG A 370 20.34 5.84 -5.04
C ARG A 370 19.48 5.23 -3.94
N SER A 371 18.16 5.12 -4.16
CA SER A 371 17.20 4.59 -3.18
C SER A 371 15.97 4.03 -3.89
N GLU A 372 15.66 2.75 -3.70
CA GLU A 372 14.45 2.11 -4.24
C GLU A 372 13.22 2.35 -3.36
N PHE A 373 13.42 2.94 -2.17
CA PHE A 373 12.34 3.26 -1.24
C PHE A 373 11.36 4.25 -1.89
N ASN A 374 10.19 3.75 -2.29
CA ASN A 374 9.22 4.53 -3.03
C ASN A 374 8.39 5.40 -2.07
N ARG A 375 8.84 6.65 -1.86
CA ARG A 375 8.21 7.58 -0.90
C ARG A 375 6.80 8.02 -1.29
N ALA A 376 6.40 7.84 -2.54
CA ALA A 376 5.03 8.12 -2.98
C ALA A 376 3.98 7.22 -2.29
N VAL A 377 4.37 5.98 -1.96
CA VAL A 377 3.45 4.94 -1.45
C VAL A 377 3.90 4.33 -0.12
N GLN A 378 5.21 4.25 0.14
CA GLN A 378 5.78 3.59 1.32
C GLN A 378 6.06 4.57 2.47
N ALA A 379 6.41 5.83 2.15
CA ALA A 379 6.69 6.83 3.18
C ALA A 379 5.38 7.43 3.70
N LYS A 380 4.94 6.96 4.86
CA LYS A 380 3.84 7.57 5.60
C LYS A 380 4.39 8.71 6.45
N ARG A 381 3.84 9.90 6.25
CA ARG A 381 4.32 11.16 6.85
C ARG A 381 3.16 12.04 7.24
N GLN A 382 3.36 12.87 8.25
CA GLN A 382 2.37 13.85 8.69
C GLN A 382 2.08 14.84 7.55
N PRO A 383 0.85 14.89 7.00
CA PRO A 383 0.47 15.84 5.95
C PRO A 383 0.39 17.28 6.45
N GLY A 384 0.35 17.49 7.76
CA GLY A 384 0.14 18.80 8.35
C GLY A 384 -1.18 19.42 7.88
N SER A 385 -1.13 20.71 7.57
CA SER A 385 -2.29 21.46 7.06
C SER A 385 -2.91 20.95 5.74
N ALA A 386 -2.26 20.04 5.01
CA ALA A 386 -2.87 19.41 3.83
C ALA A 386 -4.01 18.45 4.21
N PHE A 387 -4.19 18.13 5.50
CA PHE A 387 -5.34 17.37 6.00
C PHE A 387 -6.59 18.24 6.24
N LYS A 388 -6.46 19.57 6.29
CA LYS A 388 -7.58 20.46 6.64
C LYS A 388 -8.83 20.25 5.78
N PRO A 389 -8.78 20.02 4.45
CA PRO A 389 -9.99 19.88 3.65
C PRO A 389 -10.98 18.84 4.16
N PHE A 390 -10.52 17.73 4.77
CA PHE A 390 -11.41 16.73 5.35
C PHE A 390 -12.30 17.29 6.48
N ILE A 391 -11.76 18.21 7.30
CA ILE A 391 -12.50 18.90 8.37
C ILE A 391 -13.50 19.88 7.77
N TYR A 392 -13.09 20.62 6.73
CA TYR A 392 -13.95 21.62 6.12
C TYR A 392 -15.09 20.98 5.32
N ILE A 393 -14.86 19.87 4.64
CA ILE A 393 -15.93 19.07 4.00
C ILE A 393 -16.92 18.58 5.07
N ALA A 394 -16.42 18.00 6.18
CA ALA A 394 -17.29 17.58 7.28
C ALA A 394 -18.08 18.75 7.90
N ALA A 395 -17.52 19.96 7.90
CA ALA A 395 -18.20 21.16 8.34
C ALA A 395 -19.29 21.62 7.37
N LEU A 396 -19.01 21.63 6.06
CA LEU A 396 -19.99 21.95 5.02
C LEU A 396 -21.19 20.99 5.10
N GLU A 397 -20.93 19.68 5.24
CA GLU A 397 -21.98 18.67 5.43
C GLU A 397 -22.74 18.81 6.76
N ALA A 398 -22.15 19.49 7.75
CA ALA A 398 -22.79 19.80 9.02
C ALA A 398 -23.56 21.15 9.00
N GLY A 399 -23.68 21.80 7.83
CA GLY A 399 -24.42 23.05 7.66
C GLY A 399 -23.62 24.32 7.91
N PHE A 400 -22.30 24.21 8.11
CA PHE A 400 -21.42 25.38 8.12
C PHE A 400 -21.22 25.86 6.68
N THR A 401 -20.97 27.15 6.52
CA THR A 401 -20.77 27.80 5.21
C THR A 401 -19.42 28.49 5.15
N PRO A 402 -18.88 28.84 3.97
CA PRO A 402 -17.63 29.59 3.88
C PRO A 402 -17.65 30.92 4.64
N ALA A 403 -18.83 31.55 4.78
CA ALA A 403 -19.03 32.78 5.54
C ALA A 403 -19.15 32.56 7.06
N THR A 404 -19.25 31.32 7.54
CA THR A 404 -19.36 31.04 8.98
C THR A 404 -18.10 31.52 9.71
N ARG A 405 -18.29 32.26 10.80
CA ARG A 405 -17.18 32.83 11.59
C ARG A 405 -16.87 31.98 12.82
N ILE A 406 -15.58 31.78 13.05
CA ILE A 406 -15.04 31.19 14.27
C ILE A 406 -14.02 32.15 14.86
N GLU A 407 -14.07 32.31 16.18
CA GLU A 407 -13.16 33.18 16.90
C GLU A 407 -11.73 32.61 16.88
N ASP A 408 -10.81 33.30 16.22
CA ASP A 408 -9.37 33.02 16.27
C ASP A 408 -8.76 33.69 17.50
N SER A 409 -8.78 32.96 18.62
CA SER A 409 -8.31 33.41 19.94
C SER A 409 -7.70 32.22 20.70
N PRO A 410 -6.80 32.45 21.68
CA PRO A 410 -6.18 31.38 22.46
C PRO A 410 -7.21 30.37 23.00
N VAL A 411 -6.85 29.09 22.96
CA VAL A 411 -7.67 28.00 23.48
C VAL A 411 -6.76 26.94 24.09
N SER A 412 -7.24 26.27 25.14
CA SER A 412 -6.50 25.27 25.90
C SER A 412 -7.39 24.05 26.08
N TYR A 413 -6.86 22.85 25.81
CA TYR A 413 -7.59 21.58 25.90
C TYR A 413 -6.91 20.65 26.89
N ASP A 414 -7.68 19.93 27.70
CA ASP A 414 -7.20 18.89 28.64
C ASP A 414 -6.80 17.59 27.91
N ALA A 415 -5.97 17.70 26.88
CA ALA A 415 -5.62 16.63 25.96
C ALA A 415 -4.12 16.59 25.62
N GLY A 416 -3.28 17.34 26.34
CA GLY A 416 -1.84 17.40 26.05
C GLY A 416 -1.04 16.25 26.68
N ALA A 417 0.20 16.10 26.19
CA ALA A 417 1.10 15.06 26.67
C ALA A 417 1.48 15.28 28.14
N ASN A 418 1.66 14.18 28.87
CA ASN A 418 2.16 14.17 30.26
C ASN A 418 1.30 15.00 31.24
N GLY A 419 -0.02 15.07 31.01
CA GLY A 419 -0.95 15.78 31.89
C GLY A 419 -0.89 17.31 31.79
N LYS A 420 -0.17 17.86 30.80
CA LYS A 420 -0.21 19.29 30.47
C LYS A 420 -1.37 19.58 29.52
N PRO A 421 -1.99 20.77 29.58
CA PRO A 421 -2.94 21.18 28.56
C PRO A 421 -2.27 21.29 27.19
N TRP A 422 -3.03 21.04 26.14
CA TRP A 422 -2.62 21.27 24.76
C TRP A 422 -3.17 22.60 24.27
N GLU A 423 -2.26 23.49 23.86
CA GLU A 423 -2.57 24.84 23.41
C GLU A 423 -2.13 24.96 21.94
N PRO A 424 -3.04 24.79 20.97
CA PRO A 424 -2.69 24.96 19.57
C PRO A 424 -2.39 26.42 19.26
N GLU A 425 -1.35 26.66 18.45
CA GLU A 425 -0.95 27.98 17.99
C GLU A 425 -1.08 28.10 16.46
N ASN A 426 -1.35 29.32 15.99
CA ASN A 426 -1.20 29.67 14.59
C ASN A 426 0.28 29.73 14.22
N TYR A 427 0.58 29.40 12.96
CA TYR A 427 1.96 29.37 12.47
C TYR A 427 2.70 30.71 12.65
N ASP A 428 2.00 31.81 12.38
CA ASP A 428 2.49 33.18 12.53
C ASP A 428 2.37 33.75 13.95
N ARG A 429 1.78 32.98 14.88
CA ARG A 429 1.46 33.37 16.26
C ARG A 429 0.58 34.63 16.37
N VAL A 430 -0.18 34.92 15.32
CA VAL A 430 -1.14 36.04 15.30
C VAL A 430 -2.55 35.50 15.46
N PHE A 431 -3.34 36.17 16.30
CA PHE A 431 -4.77 35.93 16.45
C PHE A 431 -5.54 37.01 15.69
N ARG A 432 -6.45 36.58 14.82
CA ARG A 432 -7.20 37.45 13.89
C ARG A 432 -8.58 37.85 14.40
N GLY A 433 -9.03 37.30 15.52
CA GLY A 433 -10.40 37.47 15.99
C GLY A 433 -11.43 36.74 15.10
N PRO A 434 -12.63 37.29 14.87
CA PRO A 434 -13.68 36.63 14.09
C PRO A 434 -13.28 36.33 12.63
N THR A 435 -12.93 35.07 12.35
CA THR A 435 -12.38 34.64 11.06
C THR A 435 -13.40 33.77 10.30
N THR A 436 -13.64 34.05 9.02
CA THR A 436 -14.53 33.20 8.19
C THR A 436 -13.87 31.85 7.88
N LEU A 437 -14.66 30.81 7.59
CA LEU A 437 -14.10 29.53 7.15
C LEU A 437 -13.35 29.66 5.82
N GLN A 438 -13.80 30.56 4.93
CA GLN A 438 -13.07 30.91 3.70
C GLN A 438 -11.66 31.41 4.03
N GLN A 439 -11.55 32.46 4.86
CA GLN A 439 -10.25 33.02 5.25
C GLN A 439 -9.38 31.98 5.97
N ALA A 440 -9.98 31.19 6.86
CA ALA A 440 -9.27 30.22 7.68
C ALA A 440 -8.58 29.11 6.86
N ILE A 441 -9.19 28.64 5.76
CA ILE A 441 -8.56 27.63 4.91
C ILE A 441 -7.52 28.24 3.95
N GLU A 442 -7.75 29.46 3.46
CA GLU A 442 -6.84 30.22 2.59
C GLU A 442 -5.50 30.50 3.28
N GLU A 443 -5.57 31.10 4.46
CA GLU A 443 -4.43 31.42 5.32
C GLU A 443 -3.96 30.23 6.17
N SER A 444 -4.70 29.12 6.14
CA SER A 444 -4.39 27.91 6.88
C SER A 444 -4.30 28.13 8.40
N VAL A 445 -5.26 28.86 8.98
CA VAL A 445 -5.36 29.18 10.41
C VAL A 445 -5.56 27.90 11.23
N ASN A 446 -4.72 27.65 12.22
CA ASN A 446 -4.71 26.39 12.98
C ASN A 446 -5.81 26.37 14.04
N VAL A 447 -5.87 27.43 14.84
CA VAL A 447 -6.78 27.53 15.99
C VAL A 447 -8.24 27.45 15.55
N VAL A 448 -8.61 28.17 14.49
CA VAL A 448 -9.94 28.08 13.87
C VAL A 448 -10.28 26.67 13.42
N THR A 449 -9.32 25.96 12.81
CA THR A 449 -9.57 24.60 12.32
C THR A 449 -9.72 23.59 13.47
N VAL A 450 -8.98 23.76 14.58
CA VAL A 450 -9.15 22.92 15.77
C VAL A 450 -10.52 23.17 16.42
N LYS A 451 -10.92 24.42 16.61
CA LYS A 451 -12.25 24.80 17.13
C LYS A 451 -13.37 24.30 16.21
N LEU A 452 -13.16 24.32 14.89
CA LEU A 452 -14.10 23.74 13.93
C LEU A 452 -14.24 22.24 14.13
N GLN A 453 -13.12 21.50 14.24
CA GLN A 453 -13.14 20.06 14.48
C GLN A 453 -13.82 19.70 15.81
N GLU A 454 -13.59 20.47 16.86
CA GLU A 454 -14.27 20.32 18.15
C GLU A 454 -15.79 20.41 17.98
N ARG A 455 -16.29 21.44 17.27
CA ARG A 455 -17.73 21.65 17.05
C ARG A 455 -18.39 20.56 16.23
N ILE A 456 -17.73 20.07 15.18
CA ILE A 456 -18.32 19.04 14.28
C ILE A 456 -18.13 17.61 14.81
N GLY A 457 -17.11 17.40 15.66
CA GLY A 457 -16.67 16.11 16.16
C GLY A 457 -15.71 15.37 15.22
N ILE A 458 -14.67 14.77 15.82
CA ILE A 458 -13.60 14.03 15.11
C ILE A 458 -14.15 12.89 14.23
N GLY A 459 -15.24 12.25 14.68
CA GLY A 459 -15.88 11.15 13.95
C GLY A 459 -16.33 11.52 12.54
N LYS A 460 -16.88 12.71 12.33
CA LYS A 460 -17.32 13.17 11.00
C LYS A 460 -16.12 13.38 10.07
N THR A 461 -15.05 14.00 10.56
CA THR A 461 -13.78 14.15 9.82
C THR A 461 -13.23 12.79 9.38
N VAL A 462 -13.20 11.82 10.29
CA VAL A 462 -12.71 10.47 9.98
C VAL A 462 -13.59 9.80 8.92
N GLN A 463 -14.92 9.92 9.01
CA GLN A 463 -15.83 9.38 8.00
C GLN A 463 -15.56 9.96 6.61
N VAL A 464 -15.41 11.30 6.51
CA VAL A 464 -15.05 11.97 5.26
C VAL A 464 -13.72 11.45 4.71
N ALA A 465 -12.68 11.37 5.55
CA ALA A 465 -11.37 10.84 5.14
C ALA A 465 -11.47 9.40 4.60
N ARG A 466 -12.27 8.53 5.23
CA ARG A 466 -12.49 7.15 4.76
C ARG A 466 -13.23 7.10 3.42
N ARG A 467 -14.28 7.92 3.23
CA ARG A 467 -15.01 8.04 1.94
C ARG A 467 -14.10 8.55 0.81
N LEU A 468 -13.08 9.34 1.14
CA LEU A 468 -12.10 9.88 0.21
C LEU A 468 -10.83 9.02 0.04
N GLY A 469 -10.83 7.78 0.54
CA GLY A 469 -9.79 6.81 0.18
C GLY A 469 -8.62 6.73 1.14
N ILE A 470 -8.66 7.44 2.27
CA ILE A 470 -7.62 7.32 3.29
C ILE A 470 -7.76 5.98 4.00
N THR A 471 -6.78 5.10 3.84
CA THR A 471 -6.73 3.77 4.49
C THR A 471 -5.76 3.74 5.66
N SER A 472 -4.78 4.65 5.68
CA SER A 472 -3.85 4.81 6.79
C SER A 472 -4.55 5.00 8.14
N PRO A 473 -3.96 4.52 9.26
CA PRO A 473 -4.51 4.72 10.60
C PRO A 473 -4.64 6.22 10.91
N LEU A 474 -5.75 6.60 11.54
CA LEU A 474 -6.00 7.98 11.97
C LEU A 474 -6.18 8.00 13.48
N ASP A 475 -5.50 8.93 14.14
CA ASP A 475 -5.62 9.13 15.58
C ASP A 475 -6.92 9.86 15.90
N PHE A 476 -7.68 9.32 16.85
CA PHE A 476 -8.98 9.87 17.22
C PHE A 476 -8.83 10.95 18.31
N ASN A 477 -8.19 12.07 17.96
CA ASN A 477 -7.97 13.20 18.86
C ASN A 477 -8.08 14.56 18.12
N LEU A 478 -8.12 15.66 18.87
CA LEU A 478 -8.27 17.01 18.28
C LEU A 478 -7.06 17.44 17.45
N SER A 479 -5.86 16.90 17.70
CA SER A 479 -4.67 17.26 16.91
C SER A 479 -4.74 16.74 15.48
N LEU A 480 -5.64 15.80 15.17
CA LEU A 480 -5.94 15.38 13.80
C LEU A 480 -6.29 16.57 12.88
N ALA A 481 -6.89 17.65 13.42
CA ALA A 481 -7.18 18.88 12.68
C ALA A 481 -5.93 19.54 12.06
N LEU A 482 -4.76 19.23 12.62
CA LEU A 482 -3.44 19.72 12.18
C LEU A 482 -2.65 18.65 11.40
N GLY A 483 -3.27 17.52 11.06
CA GLY A 483 -2.66 16.46 10.26
C GLY A 483 -1.56 15.69 10.98
N THR A 484 -1.76 15.35 12.26
CA THR A 484 -0.78 14.60 13.07
C THR A 484 -0.66 13.12 12.76
N SER A 485 -1.60 12.54 12.01
CA SER A 485 -1.56 11.14 11.58
C SER A 485 -0.85 10.99 10.23
N ASP A 486 -0.01 9.97 10.13
CA ASP A 486 0.85 9.74 8.95
C ASP A 486 0.06 9.15 7.77
N LEU A 487 0.16 9.79 6.60
CA LEU A 487 -0.48 9.37 5.34
C LEU A 487 0.58 9.15 4.24
N SER A 488 0.26 8.32 3.25
CA SER A 488 1.05 8.28 2.01
C SER A 488 0.65 9.42 1.05
N LEU A 489 1.57 9.83 0.18
CA LEU A 489 1.30 10.84 -0.84
C LEU A 489 0.24 10.38 -1.84
N LEU A 490 0.25 9.10 -2.21
CA LEU A 490 -0.75 8.51 -3.10
C LEU A 490 -2.17 8.62 -2.54
N GLU A 491 -2.38 8.24 -1.28
CA GLU A 491 -3.70 8.33 -0.63
C GLU A 491 -4.21 9.77 -0.57
N LEU A 492 -3.36 10.71 -0.16
CA LEU A 492 -3.75 12.11 -0.04
C LEU A 492 -4.02 12.74 -1.41
N THR A 493 -3.22 12.45 -2.43
CA THR A 493 -3.42 12.98 -3.79
C THR A 493 -4.72 12.42 -4.39
N SER A 494 -5.00 11.13 -4.20
CA SER A 494 -6.23 10.49 -4.66
C SER A 494 -7.47 11.10 -4.02
N ALA A 495 -7.42 11.44 -2.72
CA ALA A 495 -8.50 12.14 -2.04
C ALA A 495 -8.83 13.50 -2.68
N TYR A 496 -7.81 14.26 -3.09
CA TYR A 496 -8.00 15.54 -3.77
C TYR A 496 -8.53 15.36 -5.21
N GLY A 497 -8.24 14.24 -5.84
CA GLY A 497 -8.84 13.85 -7.13
C GLY A 497 -10.36 13.82 -7.09
N ALA A 498 -10.97 13.43 -5.96
CA ALA A 498 -12.42 13.49 -5.80
C ALA A 498 -12.98 14.92 -5.88
N LEU A 499 -12.24 15.91 -5.40
CA LEU A 499 -12.65 17.32 -5.45
C LEU A 499 -12.62 17.84 -6.89
N ALA A 500 -11.58 17.48 -7.64
CA ALA A 500 -11.50 17.74 -9.08
C ALA A 500 -12.63 17.03 -9.86
N ASN A 501 -13.08 15.88 -9.38
CA ASN A 501 -14.11 15.03 -10.00
C ASN A 501 -15.50 15.19 -9.36
N GLN A 502 -15.86 16.41 -8.96
CA GLN A 502 -17.21 16.77 -8.48
C GLN A 502 -17.75 15.86 -7.36
N GLY A 503 -16.87 15.40 -6.47
CA GLY A 503 -17.23 14.59 -5.30
C GLY A 503 -17.17 13.08 -5.53
N VAL A 504 -16.86 12.61 -6.74
CA VAL A 504 -16.68 11.19 -7.04
C VAL A 504 -15.21 10.80 -6.85
N TRP A 505 -14.94 9.97 -5.85
CA TRP A 505 -13.60 9.45 -5.60
C TRP A 505 -13.31 8.24 -6.50
N MET A 506 -12.21 8.33 -7.24
CA MET A 506 -11.66 7.23 -8.04
C MET A 506 -10.51 6.55 -7.29
N PRO A 507 -10.56 5.21 -7.11
CA PRO A 507 -9.41 4.46 -6.62
C PRO A 507 -8.19 4.67 -7.52
N PRO A 508 -6.98 4.86 -6.98
CA PRO A 508 -5.79 5.00 -7.80
C PRO A 508 -5.45 3.68 -8.51
N VAL A 509 -5.33 3.72 -9.84
CA VAL A 509 -5.04 2.57 -10.70
C VAL A 509 -3.77 2.82 -11.49
N THR A 510 -2.90 1.80 -11.57
CA THR A 510 -1.63 1.85 -12.33
C THR A 510 -1.61 0.94 -13.55
N THR A 511 -2.61 0.05 -13.70
CA THR A 511 -2.72 -0.91 -14.79
C THR A 511 -4.10 -0.83 -15.42
N ARG A 512 -4.19 -0.60 -16.74
CA ARG A 512 -5.46 -0.60 -17.48
C ARG A 512 -5.93 -2.02 -17.74
N TYR A 513 -5.10 -2.87 -18.31
CA TYR A 513 -5.44 -4.28 -18.56
C TYR A 513 -4.19 -5.15 -18.73
N ILE A 514 -4.38 -6.46 -18.59
CA ILE A 514 -3.31 -7.47 -18.69
C ILE A 514 -3.80 -8.61 -19.57
N THR A 515 -2.96 -9.02 -20.51
CA THR A 515 -3.18 -10.23 -21.33
C THR A 515 -2.08 -11.26 -21.09
N ASP A 516 -2.39 -12.54 -21.29
CA ASP A 516 -1.39 -13.60 -21.30
C ASP A 516 -0.61 -13.64 -22.63
N ALA A 517 0.36 -14.55 -22.72
CA ALA A 517 1.18 -14.73 -23.92
C ALA A 517 0.39 -15.11 -25.19
N GLN A 518 -0.87 -15.56 -25.04
CA GLN A 518 -1.77 -15.88 -26.15
C GLN A 518 -2.73 -14.74 -26.49
N GLY A 519 -2.63 -13.60 -25.79
CA GLY A 519 -3.50 -12.44 -25.98
C GLY A 519 -4.85 -12.57 -25.28
N LYS A 520 -5.06 -13.58 -24.43
CA LYS A 520 -6.29 -13.70 -23.64
C LYS A 520 -6.25 -12.69 -22.48
N LEU A 521 -7.34 -11.94 -22.34
CA LEU A 521 -7.53 -11.00 -21.24
C LEU A 521 -7.54 -11.74 -19.89
N LEU A 522 -6.62 -11.37 -19.01
CA LEU A 522 -6.57 -11.85 -17.63
C LEU A 522 -7.28 -10.89 -16.69
N GLU A 523 -7.13 -9.59 -16.93
CA GLU A 523 -7.66 -8.53 -16.09
C GLU A 523 -7.85 -7.25 -16.89
N GLU A 524 -8.91 -6.51 -16.57
CA GLU A 524 -9.18 -5.16 -17.04
C GLU A 524 -9.66 -4.31 -15.85
N HIS A 525 -9.09 -3.12 -15.72
CA HIS A 525 -9.49 -2.10 -14.76
C HIS A 525 -10.31 -1.05 -15.47
N VAL A 526 -11.62 -1.29 -15.50
CA VAL A 526 -12.59 -0.27 -15.88
C VAL A 526 -12.66 0.76 -14.75
N PRO A 527 -12.51 2.07 -15.02
CA PRO A 527 -12.61 3.08 -13.98
C PRO A 527 -13.98 3.06 -13.30
N GLU A 528 -13.99 2.70 -12.01
CA GLU A 528 -15.19 2.67 -11.17
C GLU A 528 -15.02 3.57 -9.96
N GLY A 529 -15.79 4.66 -9.93
CA GLY A 529 -15.78 5.64 -8.86
C GLY A 529 -16.82 5.36 -7.79
N ARG A 530 -16.63 5.95 -6.61
CA ARG A 530 -17.67 6.04 -5.58
C ARG A 530 -18.00 7.48 -5.28
N GLU A 531 -19.27 7.78 -5.14
CA GLU A 531 -19.72 9.09 -4.65
C GLU A 531 -19.25 9.26 -3.19
N ALA A 532 -18.39 10.24 -2.95
CA ALA A 532 -17.81 10.53 -1.64
C ALA A 532 -18.44 11.76 -0.97
N MET A 533 -18.99 12.68 -1.78
CA MET A 533 -19.77 13.85 -1.35
C MET A 533 -20.62 14.36 -2.53
N ALA A 534 -21.62 15.19 -2.22
CA ALA A 534 -22.46 15.85 -3.22
C ALA A 534 -21.65 16.86 -4.08
N PRO A 535 -21.97 17.03 -5.36
CA PRO A 535 -21.21 17.90 -6.27
C PRO A 535 -21.17 19.36 -5.82
N GLU A 536 -22.23 19.88 -5.19
CA GLU A 536 -22.28 21.23 -4.64
C GLU A 536 -21.28 21.39 -3.49
N THR A 537 -21.18 20.39 -2.61
CA THR A 537 -20.19 20.37 -1.53
C THR A 537 -18.76 20.32 -2.10
N ALA A 538 -18.54 19.47 -3.10
CA ALA A 538 -17.26 19.36 -3.80
C ALA A 538 -16.85 20.68 -4.48
N TYR A 539 -17.80 21.37 -5.11
CA TYR A 539 -17.55 22.66 -5.72
C TYR A 539 -17.27 23.74 -4.68
N VAL A 540 -18.05 23.82 -3.60
CA VAL A 540 -17.83 24.83 -2.53
C VAL A 540 -16.45 24.67 -1.91
N ILE A 541 -16.03 23.45 -1.52
CA ILE A 541 -14.66 23.25 -1.00
C ILE A 541 -13.60 23.53 -2.07
N THR A 542 -13.84 23.18 -3.33
CA THR A 542 -12.92 23.50 -4.44
C THR A 542 -12.76 25.01 -4.61
N HIS A 543 -13.85 25.77 -4.54
CA HIS A 543 -13.85 27.23 -4.58
C HIS A 543 -13.09 27.82 -3.38
N MET A 544 -13.28 27.26 -2.18
CA MET A 544 -12.48 27.64 -1.02
C MET A 544 -10.98 27.40 -1.25
N LEU A 545 -10.62 26.26 -1.84
CA LEU A 545 -9.23 25.89 -2.16
C LEU A 545 -8.63 26.67 -3.33
N ARG A 546 -9.43 27.25 -4.23
CA ARG A 546 -8.95 28.26 -5.20
C ARG A 546 -8.42 29.49 -4.48
N GLY A 547 -9.10 29.92 -3.42
CA GLY A 547 -8.66 31.02 -2.56
C GLY A 547 -7.26 30.82 -2.00
N VAL A 548 -6.87 29.58 -1.68
CA VAL A 548 -5.51 29.25 -1.21
C VAL A 548 -4.45 29.65 -2.24
N VAL A 549 -4.74 29.52 -3.53
CA VAL A 549 -3.84 29.92 -4.64
C VAL A 549 -4.00 31.39 -4.99
N GLU A 550 -5.21 31.93 -4.90
CA GLU A 550 -5.48 33.32 -5.33
C GLU A 550 -5.03 34.36 -4.30
N ARG A 551 -5.18 34.03 -3.02
CA ARG A 551 -5.05 34.94 -1.86
C ARG A 551 -4.30 34.33 -0.66
N GLY A 552 -4.09 33.02 -0.64
CA GLY A 552 -3.56 32.32 0.53
C GLY A 552 -2.14 31.78 0.43
N THR A 553 -1.90 30.67 1.15
CA THR A 553 -0.57 30.04 1.29
C THR A 553 0.02 29.44 0.01
N GLY A 554 -0.78 29.24 -1.05
CA GLY A 554 -0.39 28.64 -2.33
C GLY A 554 -0.11 29.63 -3.46
N GLN A 555 -0.01 30.93 -3.17
CA GLN A 555 0.05 32.01 -4.17
C GLN A 555 1.10 31.86 -5.27
N ALA A 556 2.24 31.21 -5.01
CA ALA A 556 3.25 31.00 -6.05
C ALA A 556 2.75 30.17 -7.24
N ALA A 557 1.69 29.36 -7.08
CA ALA A 557 1.06 28.64 -8.19
C ALA A 557 0.23 29.53 -9.14
N LYS A 558 -0.09 30.77 -8.75
CA LYS A 558 -0.81 31.74 -9.57
C LYS A 558 -0.07 32.08 -10.87
N VAL A 559 1.26 31.90 -10.91
CA VAL A 559 2.10 32.13 -12.10
C VAL A 559 1.68 31.27 -13.30
N LEU A 560 1.00 30.13 -13.08
CA LEU A 560 0.47 29.30 -14.15
C LEU A 560 -0.70 29.94 -14.91
N GLY A 561 -1.27 31.04 -14.37
CA GLY A 561 -2.26 31.86 -15.07
C GLY A 561 -3.50 31.11 -15.51
N ARG A 562 -4.00 30.20 -14.66
CA ARG A 562 -5.21 29.40 -14.90
C ARG A 562 -5.89 28.97 -13.59
N PRO A 563 -7.17 28.53 -13.63
CA PRO A 563 -7.88 28.05 -12.44
C PRO A 563 -7.19 26.83 -11.81
N ILE A 564 -6.80 26.96 -10.54
CA ILE A 564 -6.16 25.91 -9.75
C ILE A 564 -6.73 26.00 -8.34
N ALA A 565 -7.07 24.85 -7.77
CA ALA A 565 -7.38 24.70 -6.36
C ALA A 565 -6.26 23.89 -5.70
N ALA A 566 -5.85 24.27 -4.49
CA ALA A 566 -4.76 23.57 -3.83
C ALA A 566 -4.77 23.74 -2.30
N LYS A 567 -3.96 22.91 -1.64
CA LYS A 567 -3.63 23.09 -0.23
C LYS A 567 -2.15 22.83 0.03
N THR A 568 -1.56 23.72 0.82
CA THR A 568 -0.23 23.55 1.42
C THR A 568 -0.32 22.73 2.71
N GLY A 569 0.70 21.92 2.96
CA GLY A 569 0.92 21.23 4.23
C GLY A 569 2.31 21.49 4.76
N THR A 570 2.42 21.73 6.06
CA THR A 570 3.70 21.93 6.76
C THR A 570 3.55 21.44 8.18
N THR A 571 4.54 20.70 8.68
CA THR A 571 4.61 20.31 10.09
C THR A 571 5.27 21.41 10.91
N ASN A 572 4.94 21.50 12.21
CA ASN A 572 5.43 22.58 13.08
C ASN A 572 6.97 22.63 13.21
N ASP A 573 7.65 21.50 13.01
CA ASP A 573 9.11 21.37 13.04
C ASP A 573 9.78 21.52 11.67
N TYR A 574 9.00 21.83 10.62
CA TYR A 574 9.45 21.91 9.23
C TYR A 574 10.04 20.61 8.70
N SER A 575 9.68 19.45 9.27
CA SER A 575 10.18 18.16 8.80
C SER A 575 9.53 17.67 7.52
N ASN A 576 8.30 18.13 7.23
CA ASN A 576 7.55 17.74 6.04
C ASN A 576 6.95 18.97 5.36
N ALA A 577 7.21 19.10 4.07
CA ALA A 577 6.63 20.11 3.20
C ALA A 577 5.76 19.44 2.14
N TRP A 578 4.49 19.82 2.07
CA TRP A 578 3.51 19.26 1.15
C TRP A 578 2.84 20.34 0.31
N PHE A 579 2.48 19.98 -0.91
CA PHE A 579 1.55 20.73 -1.72
C PHE A 579 0.72 19.78 -2.58
N ILE A 580 -0.61 19.81 -2.39
CA ILE A 580 -1.56 19.04 -3.19
C ILE A 580 -2.41 20.03 -3.95
N GLY A 581 -2.21 20.08 -5.27
CA GLY A 581 -2.90 21.00 -6.17
C GLY A 581 -3.57 20.25 -7.29
N PHE A 582 -4.69 20.78 -7.78
CA PHE A 582 -5.47 20.13 -8.82
C PHE A 582 -6.10 21.13 -9.80
N THR A 583 -6.27 20.67 -11.02
CA THR A 583 -7.11 21.25 -12.07
C THR A 583 -8.38 20.40 -12.20
N PRO A 584 -9.34 20.74 -13.08
CA PRO A 584 -10.50 19.88 -13.32
C PRO A 584 -10.15 18.45 -13.78
N ARG A 585 -8.96 18.22 -14.35
CA ARG A 585 -8.57 16.92 -14.91
C ARG A 585 -7.50 16.18 -14.11
N LEU A 586 -6.59 16.90 -13.46
CA LEU A 586 -5.41 16.31 -12.83
C LEU A 586 -5.29 16.76 -11.38
N ALA A 587 -5.09 15.80 -10.48
CA ALA A 587 -4.66 16.04 -9.11
C ALA A 587 -3.20 15.63 -8.95
N THR A 588 -2.37 16.56 -8.50
CA THR A 588 -0.93 16.37 -8.33
C THR A 588 -0.50 16.71 -6.92
N GLY A 589 0.15 15.76 -6.26
CA GLY A 589 0.75 15.94 -4.95
C GLY A 589 2.27 15.97 -5.01
N VAL A 590 2.88 16.84 -4.20
CA VAL A 590 4.32 16.89 -3.96
C VAL A 590 4.58 16.82 -2.46
N TRP A 591 5.54 15.99 -2.07
CA TRP A 591 6.10 15.94 -0.73
C TRP A 591 7.62 16.11 -0.77
N VAL A 592 8.19 16.81 0.21
CA VAL A 592 9.63 16.92 0.45
C VAL A 592 9.91 16.78 1.95
N GLY A 593 10.96 16.04 2.29
CA GLY A 593 11.34 15.74 3.67
C GLY A 593 12.61 14.90 3.75
N TYR A 594 13.03 14.56 4.97
CA TYR A 594 14.11 13.59 5.20
C TYR A 594 13.54 12.21 5.55
N ASP A 595 14.25 11.13 5.17
CA ASP A 595 13.87 9.77 5.56
C ASP A 595 13.87 9.55 7.06
N ARG A 596 14.85 10.15 7.74
CA ARG A 596 14.87 10.26 9.19
C ARG A 596 14.29 11.63 9.53
N PRO A 597 13.13 11.70 10.20
CA PRO A 597 12.46 12.97 10.48
C PRO A 597 13.40 13.99 11.13
N ARG A 598 13.56 15.13 10.48
CA ARG A 598 14.27 16.31 10.96
C ARG A 598 13.81 17.52 10.16
N SER A 599 14.03 18.70 10.72
CA SER A 599 13.71 19.97 10.06
C SER A 599 14.45 20.13 8.73
N LEU A 600 13.73 20.62 7.71
CA LEU A 600 14.25 21.08 6.41
C LEU A 600 15.03 22.39 6.51
N GLY A 601 14.90 23.10 7.63
CA GLY A 601 15.44 24.42 7.85
C GLY A 601 14.37 25.39 8.30
N ARG A 602 14.79 26.48 8.92
CA ARG A 602 13.88 27.56 9.32
C ARG A 602 13.17 28.10 8.07
N ASP A 603 11.85 28.21 8.15
CA ASP A 603 10.98 28.73 7.08
C ASP A 603 10.90 27.88 5.80
N GLU A 604 11.50 26.67 5.78
CA GLU A 604 11.35 25.73 4.66
C GLU A 604 9.99 25.01 4.73
N THR A 605 8.94 25.76 4.40
CA THR A 605 7.54 25.33 4.41
C THR A 605 7.11 24.68 3.09
N GLY A 606 5.88 24.15 3.05
CA GLY A 606 5.21 23.71 1.82
C GLY A 606 5.26 24.77 0.72
N SER A 607 5.03 26.04 1.07
CA SER A 607 5.02 27.17 0.14
C SER A 607 6.38 27.47 -0.49
N ARG A 608 7.48 27.22 0.24
CA ARG A 608 8.85 27.55 -0.21
C ARG A 608 9.56 26.36 -0.85
N VAL A 609 9.15 25.14 -0.52
CA VAL A 609 9.80 23.90 -0.97
C VAL A 609 8.94 23.14 -1.98
N ALA A 610 7.72 22.78 -1.60
CA ALA A 610 6.87 21.91 -2.42
C ALA A 610 6.17 22.66 -3.57
N VAL A 611 5.71 23.90 -3.34
CA VAL A 611 5.02 24.69 -4.39
C VAL A 611 5.92 24.95 -5.61
N PRO A 612 7.18 25.39 -5.49
CA PRO A 612 8.03 25.60 -6.66
C PRO A 612 8.25 24.33 -7.50
N ILE A 613 8.39 23.16 -6.86
CA ILE A 613 8.51 21.86 -7.55
C ILE A 613 7.23 21.56 -8.31
N TRP A 614 6.08 21.71 -7.65
CA TRP A 614 4.78 21.50 -8.26
C TRP A 614 4.56 22.44 -9.44
N VAL A 615 4.89 23.73 -9.30
CA VAL A 615 4.76 24.73 -10.36
C VAL A 615 5.65 24.41 -11.55
N ALA A 616 6.93 24.07 -11.31
CA ALA A 616 7.86 23.71 -12.38
C ALA A 616 7.38 22.48 -13.16
N TYR A 617 6.85 21.48 -12.46
CA TYR A 617 6.26 20.29 -13.06
C TYR A 617 4.98 20.63 -13.85
N MET A 618 4.00 21.24 -13.20
CA MET A 618 2.70 21.51 -13.80
C MET A 618 2.81 22.50 -14.95
N ASN A 619 3.73 23.47 -14.92
CA ASN A 619 3.97 24.35 -16.07
C ASN A 619 4.29 23.57 -17.35
N ARG A 620 5.04 22.46 -17.25
CA ARG A 620 5.36 21.58 -18.39
C ARG A 620 4.15 20.73 -18.79
N VAL A 621 3.48 20.10 -17.82
CA VAL A 621 2.31 19.23 -18.07
C VAL A 621 1.15 19.99 -18.70
N LEU A 622 0.97 21.24 -18.30
CA LEU A 622 -0.19 22.05 -18.61
C LEU A 622 -0.01 22.95 -19.82
N ALA A 623 1.19 22.99 -20.42
CA ALA A 623 1.57 23.89 -21.49
C ALA A 623 0.60 23.83 -22.68
N ASP A 624 0.23 22.61 -23.08
CA ASP A 624 -0.64 22.36 -24.25
C ASP A 624 -2.09 22.03 -23.87
N SER A 625 -2.45 22.11 -22.59
CA SER A 625 -3.79 21.78 -22.10
C SER A 625 -4.73 23.01 -22.08
N PRO A 626 -6.03 22.86 -22.37
CA PRO A 626 -6.99 23.97 -22.36
C PRO A 626 -7.18 24.57 -20.96
N LYS A 627 -7.26 25.91 -20.85
CA LYS A 627 -7.51 26.64 -19.58
C LYS A 627 -8.97 26.53 -19.18
N GLU A 628 -9.33 25.37 -18.65
CA GLU A 628 -10.65 25.05 -18.12
C GLU A 628 -10.86 25.64 -16.72
N ASP A 629 -12.09 26.06 -16.44
CA ASP A 629 -12.54 26.35 -15.07
C ASP A 629 -13.21 25.11 -14.46
N PHE A 630 -13.38 25.11 -13.15
CA PHE A 630 -14.09 24.05 -12.44
C PHE A 630 -15.58 24.08 -12.78
N PRO A 631 -16.19 22.96 -13.22
CA PRO A 631 -17.62 22.91 -13.51
C PRO A 631 -18.45 23.31 -12.30
N VAL A 632 -19.36 24.27 -12.48
CA VAL A 632 -20.29 24.70 -11.43
C VAL A 632 -21.53 23.82 -11.51
N PRO A 633 -21.86 23.04 -10.47
CA PRO A 633 -23.08 22.25 -10.44
C PRO A 633 -24.31 23.13 -10.21
N ASP A 634 -25.49 22.62 -10.57
CA ASP A 634 -26.76 23.25 -10.22
C ASP A 634 -26.88 23.41 -8.70
N GLY A 635 -27.59 24.45 -8.26
CA GLY A 635 -27.77 24.69 -6.82
C GLY A 635 -26.54 25.27 -6.12
N VAL A 636 -25.59 25.87 -6.85
CA VAL A 636 -24.52 26.68 -6.28
C VAL A 636 -24.70 28.15 -6.64
N VAL A 637 -24.50 29.04 -5.65
CA VAL A 637 -24.51 30.49 -5.83
C VAL A 637 -23.21 31.10 -5.33
N THR A 638 -22.69 32.12 -6.02
CA THR A 638 -21.48 32.83 -5.62
C THR A 638 -21.80 34.28 -5.30
N LEU A 639 -21.41 34.75 -4.12
CA LEU A 639 -21.62 36.12 -3.65
C LEU A 639 -20.30 36.72 -3.19
N LEU A 640 -20.17 38.04 -3.26
CA LEU A 640 -19.11 38.75 -2.56
C LEU A 640 -19.50 38.90 -1.09
N VAL A 641 -18.65 38.40 -0.20
CA VAL A 641 -18.85 38.47 1.25
C VAL A 641 -17.61 39.11 1.88
N ASP A 642 -17.83 40.04 2.80
CA ASP A 642 -16.76 40.72 3.50
C ASP A 642 -16.08 39.78 4.50
N GLU A 643 -14.77 39.60 4.38
CA GLU A 643 -13.99 38.91 5.40
C GLU A 643 -13.83 39.78 6.64
N ASP A 644 -13.90 41.11 6.50
CA ASP A 644 -13.91 42.00 7.64
C ASP A 644 -15.23 41.87 8.43
N PRO A 645 -15.17 41.71 9.77
CA PRO A 645 -16.36 41.54 10.58
C PRO A 645 -17.19 42.82 10.74
N SER A 646 -16.69 43.99 10.34
CA SER A 646 -17.45 45.26 10.35
C SER A 646 -18.69 45.22 9.44
N GLY A 647 -18.62 44.44 8.35
CA GLY A 647 -19.66 44.37 7.34
C GLY A 647 -19.80 45.66 6.53
N GLU A 648 -18.71 46.41 6.39
CA GLU A 648 -18.58 47.63 5.57
C GLU A 648 -18.04 47.35 4.16
N CYS A 649 -17.92 46.08 3.77
CA CYS A 649 -17.34 45.65 2.49
C CYS A 649 -15.91 46.15 2.31
N VAL A 650 -15.10 46.03 3.36
CA VAL A 650 -13.69 46.46 3.37
C VAL A 650 -12.84 45.46 2.58
N ARG A 651 -13.06 44.16 2.81
CA ARG A 651 -12.35 43.05 2.16
C ARG A 651 -13.36 42.04 1.59
N PRO A 652 -14.17 42.43 0.58
CA PRO A 652 -15.10 41.51 -0.06
C PRO A 652 -14.34 40.50 -0.91
N VAL A 653 -14.60 39.22 -0.68
CA VAL A 653 -14.06 38.12 -1.49
C VAL A 653 -15.22 37.28 -2.05
N PRO A 654 -15.08 36.68 -3.24
CA PRO A 654 -16.07 35.74 -3.74
C PRO A 654 -16.10 34.51 -2.84
N MET A 655 -17.31 34.09 -2.44
CA MET A 655 -17.57 32.86 -1.71
C MET A 655 -18.71 32.10 -2.41
N ALA A 656 -18.53 30.79 -2.59
CA ALA A 656 -19.54 29.91 -3.16
C ALA A 656 -20.38 29.26 -2.04
N PHE A 657 -21.67 29.10 -2.27
CA PHE A 657 -22.62 28.54 -1.31
C PHE A 657 -23.51 27.51 -1.99
N ILE A 658 -23.95 26.51 -1.22
CA ILE A 658 -25.08 25.67 -1.61
C ILE A 658 -26.32 26.56 -1.54
N ALA A 659 -27.15 26.57 -2.59
CA ALA A 659 -28.32 27.43 -2.67
C ALA A 659 -29.25 27.26 -1.46
N GLY A 660 -29.69 28.37 -0.89
CA GLY A 660 -30.45 28.43 0.36
C GLY A 660 -29.59 28.50 1.63
N THR A 661 -28.26 28.44 1.52
CA THR A 661 -27.31 28.58 2.64
C THR A 661 -26.50 29.87 2.59
N GLU A 662 -26.63 30.66 1.52
CA GLU A 662 -25.95 31.94 1.36
C GLU A 662 -26.37 32.97 2.41
N PRO A 663 -25.45 33.88 2.81
CA PRO A 663 -25.80 34.95 3.72
C PRO A 663 -26.82 35.91 3.10
N GLN A 664 -27.74 36.41 3.93
CA GLN A 664 -28.74 37.42 3.54
C GLN A 664 -28.14 38.78 3.14
N VAL A 665 -26.84 38.98 3.41
CA VAL A 665 -26.11 40.21 3.15
C VAL A 665 -24.89 39.90 2.30
N SER A 666 -24.78 40.58 1.16
CA SER A 666 -23.63 40.51 0.26
C SER A 666 -23.12 41.91 -0.09
N CYS A 667 -21.87 41.97 -0.55
CA CYS A 667 -21.21 43.18 -1.02
C CYS A 667 -21.44 43.37 -2.53
N ALA A 668 -21.65 44.61 -2.98
CA ALA A 668 -21.67 44.93 -4.40
C ALA A 668 -20.24 45.12 -4.97
N GLY A 669 -19.29 45.44 -4.11
CA GLY A 669 -17.88 45.68 -4.42
C GLY A 669 -17.13 46.25 -3.21
N SER A 670 -15.83 46.48 -3.33
CA SER A 670 -15.03 47.09 -2.26
C SER A 670 -15.52 48.52 -1.97
N GLY A 671 -15.85 48.81 -0.70
CA GLY A 671 -16.39 50.10 -0.27
C GLY A 671 -17.81 50.43 -0.74
N GLN A 672 -18.50 49.52 -1.42
CA GLN A 672 -19.88 49.71 -1.88
C GLN A 672 -20.87 49.06 -0.94
N ARG A 673 -21.85 49.83 -0.45
CA ARG A 673 -22.84 49.37 0.54
C ARG A 673 -23.71 48.22 -0.01
N ARG A 674 -24.11 47.37 0.94
CA ARG A 674 -24.88 46.13 0.84
C ARG A 674 -25.98 46.15 -0.24
N ALA A 675 -26.01 45.15 -1.10
CA ALA A 675 -27.21 44.85 -1.86
C ALA A 675 -28.24 44.22 -0.90
N GLN A 676 -29.39 44.87 -0.68
CA GLN A 676 -30.52 44.20 -0.04
C GLN A 676 -31.06 43.14 -1.02
N PRO A 677 -31.48 41.96 -0.55
CA PRO A 677 -32.19 41.02 -1.40
C PRO A 677 -33.44 41.72 -1.93
N THR A 678 -33.59 41.77 -3.25
CA THR A 678 -34.83 42.22 -3.87
C THR A 678 -35.92 41.27 -3.41
N PRO A 679 -37.04 41.74 -2.81
CA PRO A 679 -38.14 40.84 -2.50
C PRO A 679 -38.61 40.18 -3.80
N PRO A 680 -39.04 38.90 -3.75
CA PRO A 680 -39.62 38.26 -4.93
C PRO A 680 -40.74 39.17 -5.44
N THR A 681 -40.66 39.56 -6.70
CA THR A 681 -41.72 40.29 -7.39
C THR A 681 -42.97 39.43 -7.31
N SER A 682 -43.91 39.84 -6.45
CA SER A 682 -45.28 39.36 -6.48
C SER A 682 -45.89 39.80 -7.82
N GLY A 683 -45.86 38.89 -8.79
CA GLY A 683 -46.71 39.02 -9.96
C GLY A 683 -48.18 39.02 -9.52
N PRO A 684 -49.04 39.89 -10.09
CA PRO A 684 -50.46 39.86 -9.81
C PRO A 684 -51.07 38.72 -10.62
N ASP A 685 -51.28 37.56 -9.99
CA ASP A 685 -52.44 36.68 -10.22
C ASP A 685 -52.19 35.30 -9.61
N ALA A 686 -52.89 35.01 -8.50
CA ALA A 686 -53.67 33.77 -8.33
C ALA A 686 -54.29 33.69 -6.92
N ALA A 687 -55.60 33.88 -6.90
CA ALA A 687 -56.60 33.18 -6.08
C ALA A 687 -56.61 33.35 -4.54
N GLN A 688 -57.78 33.82 -4.10
CA GLN A 688 -58.28 33.90 -2.72
C GLN A 688 -58.27 32.55 -1.96
N PRO A 689 -58.24 32.57 -0.62
CA PRO A 689 -58.30 31.37 0.20
C PRO A 689 -59.75 30.92 0.44
N ILE A 690 -60.08 29.68 0.07
CA ILE A 690 -61.31 29.01 0.54
C ILE A 690 -61.02 28.35 1.89
N LEU A 691 -61.57 28.96 2.94
CA LEU A 691 -61.84 28.36 4.24
C LEU A 691 -62.97 27.31 4.11
N ARG A 692 -62.74 26.07 4.57
CA ARG A 692 -63.59 25.32 5.54
C ARG A 692 -63.23 23.84 5.60
N LEU A 693 -63.01 23.34 6.82
CA LEU A 693 -63.79 22.29 7.52
C LEU A 693 -63.01 21.87 8.79
N LYS A 694 -63.41 22.40 9.95
CA LYS A 694 -64.14 21.71 11.02
C LYS A 694 -63.52 20.37 11.46
N ARG A 695 -62.87 20.41 12.63
CA ARG A 695 -62.80 19.30 13.59
C ARG A 695 -64.10 19.28 14.38
N GLU A 696 -64.81 18.16 14.37
CA GLU A 696 -65.56 17.64 15.52
C GLU A 696 -65.41 16.11 15.47
N SER A 697 -64.89 15.52 16.55
CA SER A 697 -65.13 14.14 16.96
C SER A 697 -66.33 14.15 17.92
N PRO A 698 -67.03 13.03 18.19
CA PRO A 698 -66.90 11.67 17.66
C PRO A 698 -67.90 11.32 16.56
#